data_AF-A0A3D3NW54-F1
#
_entry.id   AF-A0A3D3NW54-F1
#
_cell.length_a   1.000
_cell.length_b   1.000
_cell.length_c   1.000
_cell.angle_alpha   90.00
_cell.angle_beta   90.00
_cell.angle_gamma   90.00
#
_symmetry.space_group_name_H-M   'P 1'
#
loop_
_entity.id
_entity.type
_entity.pdbx_description
1 polymer ?
#
loop_
_entity_poly.entity_id
_entity_poly.type
_entity_poly.pdbx_seq_one_letter_code
_entity_poly.pdbx_strand_id
1 'polypeptide(L)'
;MAEGVALARARRAEFKRLIVEDPRAAVEGAVPMVVRQALPPEVVAELERRVHATADVEVLAVSEGSGPDEPVVRWFTRFGGEELRTYVYGRRSGHNSLYGVPVHGVAVDEVLALAESPARVLEIGERPPAGAKTVETCPVSGLSTAVENTQAPIVEETPAVQAGENIVYLCDGGHIRMFVEELVAGEGGTGGAAGLSAPAASGWNNGPRKLLYMRVIFEDSLQEPQTEAQAWGAIEQLNDYFAEVSFGKVFYLADVTPAILLPRSRAWYTADYTATGSNSPIMTDAKEAARALGYNPDNYQHFTVIYTGGTGNGPGTFGGLGSVGGANVWLRTTSIGTFAHEIGHNVGLWHGNSWDSNRTIGVSWNTSLTRDVIGGGLNGEYGHSYDVLGSSGSFTGNKGHFMAHHKNLMNWLPTETVAAATTSGVYRIFPMDQTVLDPERRYALRVTKDAGRDYWVDFRQKYNADHRWFRDGVLLHWSRWGQNQVGNEDQVVGGNRGGQLLDTTPGSADGKNDAPVVIGRTFSDRESGVHITPLGKGGTTPESMDVQVHLGFFPGNNAPVIHSLTASTTTPALNGTVNFSVDATDPDGDPLAYFWDFGDATYGVNAAATSKQFTTARHYAVRCIVSDMKGGETSKLVLITAGAPSTRTASGRVLDGLGNPVAEVRIQNGSTGTSFRGAWTDSNGDFVVTNLTSSSVLLTPVKGGHVFSPVNINVPSGGSVTGMDYTANDAVLVSIEAVDAEAAETGGNTGLFRITRTGSTAADLTVITDLQGDATFNTDHTLAPAPNTTALTPLETFTLPAGASTLDITLTANNDSTREGPEAARIVLMPSNSYSITGAAAATVVIQDTGTNSVPNRVSVAAVDEDAHETGEAGVFEIRRTGPVDASLNVSITLDGAPNTAAAANGQDYQTISSPVTIPAGESAVQVTVVPLQDTLIEGQETVRLTVASNSAYGVGTPNSAIVRIADDDIPTVTLTATDAAASVGGRVTVG
;
A
#
# COMPACT_ATOMS: atom_id res chain seq x y z
N MET A 1 8.86 49.67 2.33
CA MET A 1 7.84 49.15 3.27
C MET A 1 6.47 48.97 2.61
N ALA A 2 5.75 50.06 2.27
CA ALA A 2 4.40 49.96 1.68
C ALA A 2 4.33 49.09 0.41
N GLU A 3 5.34 49.18 -0.45
CA GLU A 3 5.50 48.31 -1.63
C GLU A 3 5.68 46.83 -1.26
N GLY A 4 6.48 46.52 -0.24
CA GLY A 4 6.69 45.15 0.23
C GLY A 4 5.41 44.52 0.82
N VAL A 5 4.63 45.31 1.58
CA VAL A 5 3.31 44.88 2.08
C VAL A 5 2.34 44.62 0.92
N ALA A 6 2.33 45.49 -0.10
CA ALA A 6 1.47 45.30 -1.27
C ALA A 6 1.84 44.05 -2.07
N LEU A 7 3.13 43.78 -2.27
CA LEU A 7 3.63 42.59 -2.95
C LEU A 7 3.33 41.30 -2.15
N ALA A 8 3.52 41.33 -0.82
CA ALA A 8 3.19 40.20 0.04
C ALA A 8 1.69 39.85 -0.01
N ARG A 9 0.81 40.87 0.05
CA ARG A 9 -0.64 40.69 -0.11
C ARG A 9 -1.03 40.12 -1.46
N ALA A 10 -0.42 40.60 -2.54
CA ALA A 10 -0.68 40.08 -3.88
C ALA A 10 -0.27 38.60 -4.00
N ARG A 11 0.89 38.23 -3.45
CA ARG A 11 1.36 36.83 -3.41
C ARG A 11 0.45 35.94 -2.59
N ARG A 12 -0.12 36.43 -1.49
CA ARG A 12 -0.89 35.62 -0.53
C ARG A 12 -2.08 34.87 -1.15
N ALA A 13 -2.83 35.51 -2.05
CA ALA A 13 -3.97 34.87 -2.73
C ALA A 13 -3.50 33.75 -3.68
N GLU A 14 -2.43 34.00 -4.44
CA GLU A 14 -1.85 33.03 -5.35
C GLU A 14 -1.20 31.87 -4.59
N PHE A 15 -0.53 32.14 -3.47
CA PHE A 15 0.07 31.12 -2.64
C PHE A 15 -0.97 30.24 -1.95
N LYS A 16 -2.12 30.81 -1.56
CA LYS A 16 -3.27 30.04 -1.08
C LYS A 16 -3.79 29.07 -2.14
N ARG A 17 -3.84 29.50 -3.42
CA ARG A 17 -4.20 28.65 -4.55
C ARG A 17 -3.17 27.54 -4.76
N LEU A 18 -1.87 27.88 -4.69
CA LEU A 18 -0.77 26.92 -4.79
C LEU A 18 -0.83 25.83 -3.71
N ILE A 19 -1.16 26.17 -2.45
CA ILE A 19 -1.36 25.18 -1.38
C ILE A 19 -2.38 24.10 -1.77
N VAL A 20 -3.46 24.50 -2.45
CA VAL A 20 -4.55 23.60 -2.84
C VAL A 20 -4.20 22.76 -4.06
N GLU A 21 -3.55 23.37 -5.05
CA GLU A 21 -3.25 22.74 -6.33
C GLU A 21 -1.95 21.92 -6.32
N ASP A 22 -0.92 22.39 -5.62
CA ASP A 22 0.38 21.75 -5.51
C ASP A 22 1.01 22.04 -4.13
N PRO A 23 0.62 21.27 -3.10
CA PRO A 23 1.14 21.47 -1.74
C PRO A 23 2.65 21.21 -1.63
N ARG A 24 3.27 20.44 -2.54
CA ARG A 24 4.73 20.26 -2.58
C ARG A 24 5.40 21.56 -2.99
N ALA A 25 5.02 22.11 -4.13
CA ALA A 25 5.52 23.40 -4.61
C ALA A 25 5.22 24.54 -3.63
N ALA A 26 4.13 24.47 -2.88
CA ALA A 26 3.85 25.44 -1.82
C ALA A 26 4.84 25.34 -0.64
N VAL A 27 5.21 24.14 -0.18
CA VAL A 27 6.20 24.00 0.90
C VAL A 27 7.59 24.44 0.43
N GLU A 28 8.00 24.05 -0.77
CA GLU A 28 9.29 24.41 -1.38
C GLU A 28 9.39 25.90 -1.73
N GLY A 29 8.31 26.48 -2.28
CA GLY A 29 8.24 27.90 -2.69
C GLY A 29 7.98 28.88 -1.55
N ALA A 30 7.97 28.42 -0.30
CA ALA A 30 7.80 29.27 0.88
C ALA A 30 9.05 30.11 1.15
N VAL A 31 8.87 31.33 1.66
CA VAL A 31 9.98 32.27 1.86
C VAL A 31 10.97 31.68 2.87
N PRO A 32 12.26 31.49 2.50
CA PRO A 32 13.26 30.91 3.41
C PRO A 32 13.29 31.63 4.75
N MET A 33 13.45 30.89 5.84
CA MET A 33 13.45 31.44 7.19
C MET A 33 14.54 32.50 7.38
N VAL A 34 15.73 32.31 6.81
CA VAL A 34 16.82 33.30 6.88
C VAL A 34 16.39 34.63 6.25
N VAL A 35 15.71 34.57 5.09
CA VAL A 35 15.17 35.76 4.43
C VAL A 35 14.04 36.36 5.27
N ARG A 36 13.13 35.52 5.76
CA ARG A 36 11.98 35.92 6.58
C ARG A 36 12.41 36.66 7.85
N GLN A 37 13.47 36.21 8.51
CA GLN A 37 14.02 36.83 9.73
C GLN A 37 14.66 38.20 9.47
N ALA A 38 15.01 38.51 8.22
CA ALA A 38 15.53 39.81 7.81
C ALA A 38 14.43 40.79 7.35
N LEU A 39 13.19 40.32 7.13
CA LEU A 39 12.09 41.15 6.65
C LEU A 39 11.39 41.92 7.79
N PRO A 40 10.82 43.10 7.51
CA PRO A 40 10.04 43.83 8.51
C PRO A 40 8.78 43.06 8.95
N PRO A 41 8.37 43.16 10.24
CA PRO A 41 7.21 42.44 10.78
C PRO A 41 5.91 42.65 9.98
N GLU A 42 5.70 43.85 9.44
CA GLU A 42 4.52 44.20 8.64
C GLU A 42 4.48 43.45 7.30
N VAL A 43 5.63 43.10 6.73
CA VAL A 43 5.72 42.27 5.53
C VAL A 43 5.53 40.80 5.92
N VAL A 44 6.19 40.36 7.00
CA VAL A 44 6.09 38.97 7.49
C VAL A 44 4.66 38.59 7.88
N ALA A 45 3.88 39.52 8.43
CA ALA A 45 2.47 39.32 8.78
C ALA A 45 1.56 39.03 7.56
N GLU A 46 2.00 39.41 6.36
CA GLU A 46 1.25 39.23 5.11
C GLU A 46 1.73 38.02 4.30
N LEU A 47 2.83 37.36 4.73
CA LEU A 47 3.34 36.11 4.16
C LEU A 47 2.62 34.88 4.72
N GLU A 48 2.93 33.69 4.18
CA GLU A 48 2.50 32.43 4.74
C GLU A 48 2.97 32.25 6.20
N ARG A 49 2.15 31.58 7.02
CA ARG A 49 2.52 31.17 8.37
C ARG A 49 3.32 29.87 8.29
N ARG A 50 4.50 29.83 8.92
CA ARG A 50 5.24 28.58 9.16
C ARG A 50 4.58 27.84 10.31
N VAL A 51 4.08 26.63 10.04
CA VAL A 51 3.46 25.76 11.05
C VAL A 51 4.50 24.76 11.54
N HIS A 52 4.63 24.64 12.85
CA HIS A 52 5.44 23.65 13.55
C HIS A 52 4.72 23.33 14.87
N ALA A 53 4.21 22.12 15.01
CA ALA A 53 3.37 21.76 16.14
C ALA A 53 3.40 20.25 16.39
N THR A 54 3.05 19.86 17.62
CA THR A 54 2.52 18.51 17.85
C THR A 54 1.02 18.58 17.59
N ALA A 55 0.52 17.80 16.65
CA ALA A 55 -0.84 17.92 16.12
C ALA A 55 -1.53 16.57 15.91
N ASP A 56 -2.85 16.64 15.85
CA ASP A 56 -3.69 15.55 15.34
C ASP A 56 -3.97 15.82 13.86
N VAL A 57 -3.61 14.87 12.99
CA VAL A 57 -3.90 14.92 11.56
C VAL A 57 -5.04 13.93 11.28
N GLU A 58 -6.27 14.41 11.20
CA GLU A 58 -7.45 13.58 10.92
C GLU A 58 -7.66 13.43 9.42
N VAL A 59 -8.02 12.21 9.01
CA VAL A 59 -8.30 11.86 7.62
C VAL A 59 -9.73 11.40 7.48
N LEU A 60 -10.48 12.04 6.59
CA LEU A 60 -11.87 11.71 6.27
C LEU A 60 -11.97 11.18 4.85
N ALA A 61 -12.65 10.06 4.65
CA ALA A 61 -13.00 9.53 3.34
C ALA A 61 -14.49 9.81 3.06
N VAL A 62 -14.82 10.37 1.90
CA VAL A 62 -16.17 10.87 1.58
C VAL A 62 -16.57 10.42 0.17
N SER A 63 -17.85 10.13 -0.07
CA SER A 63 -18.34 9.77 -1.41
C SER A 63 -18.31 10.94 -2.40
N GLU A 64 -18.24 10.64 -3.70
CA GLU A 64 -18.43 11.64 -4.76
C GLU A 64 -19.77 12.39 -4.62
N GLY A 65 -19.76 13.70 -4.86
CA GLY A 65 -20.94 14.57 -4.73
C GLY A 65 -21.35 14.90 -3.27
N SER A 66 -20.48 14.62 -2.29
CA SER A 66 -20.78 14.77 -0.86
C SER A 66 -20.37 16.12 -0.24
N GLY A 67 -20.97 17.22 -0.70
CA GLY A 67 -20.64 18.59 -0.22
C GLY A 67 -20.00 19.41 -1.34
N PRO A 68 -19.41 20.60 -1.05
CA PRO A 68 -18.88 21.48 -2.10
C PRO A 68 -17.92 20.70 -3.01
N ASP A 69 -17.80 21.09 -4.29
CA ASP A 69 -17.00 20.42 -5.33
C ASP A 69 -15.54 20.21 -4.87
N GLU A 70 -15.29 19.11 -4.15
CA GLU A 70 -14.08 18.87 -3.35
C GLU A 70 -13.65 17.39 -3.43
N PRO A 71 -12.36 17.10 -3.21
CA PRO A 71 -11.82 15.73 -3.26
C PRO A 71 -12.47 14.76 -2.25
N VAL A 72 -12.55 13.50 -2.64
CA VAL A 72 -13.12 12.36 -1.88
C VAL A 72 -12.33 11.95 -0.65
N VAL A 73 -11.16 12.55 -0.41
CA VAL A 73 -10.42 12.41 0.85
C VAL A 73 -10.00 13.79 1.34
N ARG A 74 -10.16 14.04 2.65
CA ARG A 74 -9.93 15.33 3.28
C ARG A 74 -9.04 15.16 4.51
N TRP A 75 -8.07 16.06 4.67
CA TRP A 75 -7.21 16.12 5.85
C TRP A 75 -7.52 17.36 6.67
N PHE A 76 -7.49 17.20 7.99
CA PHE A 76 -7.61 18.29 8.94
C PHE A 76 -6.51 18.17 9.98
N THR A 77 -5.74 19.23 10.17
CA THR A 77 -4.68 19.26 11.17
C THR A 77 -5.12 20.14 12.33
N ARG A 78 -5.08 19.60 13.55
CA ARG A 78 -5.54 20.25 14.78
C ARG A 78 -4.42 20.40 15.78
N PHE A 79 -4.22 21.61 16.26
CA PHE A 79 -3.23 21.94 17.31
C PHE A 79 -3.61 23.27 17.95
N GLY A 80 -3.29 23.46 19.23
CA GLY A 80 -3.48 24.76 19.91
C GLY A 80 -4.92 25.29 19.93
N GLY A 81 -5.94 24.42 19.75
CA GLY A 81 -7.34 24.82 19.64
C GLY A 81 -7.78 25.31 18.25
N GLU A 82 -6.89 25.26 17.26
CA GLU A 82 -7.14 25.59 15.86
C GLU A 82 -7.33 24.31 15.01
N GLU A 83 -8.11 24.40 13.95
CA GLU A 83 -8.26 23.37 12.91
C GLU A 83 -7.97 23.99 11.54
N LEU A 84 -7.11 23.35 10.75
CA LEU A 84 -6.77 23.78 9.40
C LEU A 84 -7.13 22.71 8.37
N ARG A 85 -7.74 23.11 7.26
CA ARG A 85 -7.93 22.25 6.09
C ARG A 85 -6.56 21.96 5.47
N THR A 86 -6.20 20.69 5.40
CA THR A 86 -4.84 20.26 5.09
C THR A 86 -4.76 19.61 3.70
N TYR A 87 -3.72 19.97 2.96
CA TYR A 87 -3.36 19.42 1.67
C TYR A 87 -1.99 18.76 1.82
N VAL A 88 -1.88 17.52 1.34
CA VAL A 88 -0.73 16.64 1.56
C VAL A 88 -0.16 16.16 0.23
N TYR A 89 1.12 15.82 0.25
CA TYR A 89 1.85 15.16 -0.85
C TYR A 89 2.75 14.06 -0.30
N GLY A 90 3.41 13.32 -1.19
CA GLY A 90 4.42 12.32 -0.83
C GLY A 90 3.89 11.30 0.17
N ARG A 91 4.71 10.90 1.16
CA ARG A 91 4.31 9.86 2.13
C ARG A 91 3.06 10.20 2.93
N ARG A 92 2.74 11.49 3.16
CA ARG A 92 1.51 11.91 3.88
C ARG A 92 0.25 11.61 3.09
N SER A 93 0.37 11.44 1.77
CA SER A 93 -0.67 10.82 0.96
C SER A 93 -0.83 9.30 1.24
N GLY A 94 -0.06 8.78 2.18
CA GLY A 94 -0.07 7.42 2.66
C GLY A 94 -0.94 7.20 3.89
N HIS A 95 -0.91 8.14 4.83
CA HIS A 95 -1.26 7.85 6.21
C HIS A 95 -2.76 7.90 6.49
N ASN A 96 -3.14 7.11 7.52
CA ASN A 96 -4.41 7.23 8.24
C ASN A 96 -4.36 8.46 9.17
N SER A 97 -5.39 8.62 10.01
CA SER A 97 -5.38 9.64 11.06
C SER A 97 -4.22 9.40 12.02
N LEU A 98 -3.51 10.47 12.37
CA LEU A 98 -2.37 10.49 13.26
C LEU A 98 -2.70 11.38 14.46
N TYR A 99 -2.29 10.98 15.66
CA TYR A 99 -2.60 11.71 16.89
C TYR A 99 -1.31 12.05 17.64
N GLY A 100 -1.18 13.30 18.06
CA GLY A 100 -0.03 13.78 18.83
C GLY A 100 1.31 13.66 18.09
N VAL A 101 1.32 13.81 16.76
CA VAL A 101 2.54 13.66 15.94
C VAL A 101 3.18 15.02 15.64
N PRO A 102 4.52 15.10 15.51
CA PRO A 102 5.17 16.31 15.04
C PRO A 102 4.82 16.57 13.57
N VAL A 103 4.40 17.80 13.29
CA VAL A 103 4.06 18.27 11.95
C VAL A 103 4.75 19.59 11.64
N HIS A 104 5.07 19.80 10.36
CA HIS A 104 5.46 21.11 9.86
C HIS A 104 4.88 21.39 8.47
N GLY A 105 4.74 22.66 8.12
CA GLY A 105 4.18 23.06 6.84
C GLY A 105 4.00 24.57 6.70
N VAL A 106 3.21 24.98 5.71
CA VAL A 106 2.90 26.38 5.46
C VAL A 106 1.40 26.61 5.34
N ALA A 107 0.90 27.60 6.07
CA ALA A 107 -0.53 27.91 6.14
C ALA A 107 -0.82 29.34 5.67
N VAL A 108 -1.96 29.51 5.00
CA VAL A 108 -2.52 30.82 4.64
C VAL A 108 -4.02 30.78 4.94
N ASP A 109 -4.47 31.64 5.85
CA ASP A 109 -5.81 31.54 6.46
C ASP A 109 -6.03 30.12 7.05
N GLU A 110 -7.10 29.46 6.63
CA GLU A 110 -7.58 28.16 7.12
C GLU A 110 -7.02 26.97 6.31
N VAL A 111 -6.15 27.20 5.32
CA VAL A 111 -5.54 26.11 4.52
C VAL A 111 -4.07 25.91 4.86
N LEU A 112 -3.64 24.65 4.91
CA LEU A 112 -2.29 24.20 5.24
C LEU A 112 -1.77 23.26 4.15
N ALA A 113 -0.60 23.56 3.58
CA ALA A 113 0.22 22.55 2.91
C ALA A 113 1.10 21.88 3.97
N LEU A 114 0.80 20.60 4.26
CA LEU A 114 1.52 19.81 5.25
C LEU A 114 2.66 19.09 4.56
N ALA A 115 3.88 19.29 5.08
CA ALA A 115 5.06 18.64 4.55
C ALA A 115 5.03 17.14 4.79
N GLU A 116 5.66 16.39 3.88
CA GLU A 116 5.68 14.95 4.01
C GLU A 116 6.54 14.48 5.19
N SER A 117 7.68 15.14 5.42
CA SER A 117 8.53 14.91 6.60
C SER A 117 7.83 15.31 7.91
N PRO A 118 8.01 14.56 9.02
CA PRO A 118 7.57 14.98 10.34
C PRO A 118 8.46 16.07 10.96
N ALA A 119 9.65 16.30 10.42
CA ALA A 119 10.60 17.28 10.92
C ALA A 119 11.16 18.17 9.78
N ARG A 120 11.30 19.45 10.08
CA ARG A 120 11.90 20.42 9.15
C ARG A 120 13.37 20.59 9.44
N VAL A 121 14.24 20.48 8.44
CA VAL A 121 15.64 20.87 8.57
C VAL A 121 15.75 22.38 8.70
N LEU A 122 16.51 22.88 9.67
CA LEU A 122 16.77 24.31 9.81
C LEU A 122 17.82 24.77 8.78
N GLU A 123 17.61 25.97 8.23
CA GLU A 123 18.49 26.52 7.20
C GLU A 123 19.81 27.02 7.80
N ILE A 124 20.93 26.92 7.07
CA ILE A 124 22.19 27.55 7.48
C ILE A 124 21.97 29.07 7.57
N GLY A 125 22.32 29.65 8.73
CA GLY A 125 22.09 31.06 9.06
C GLY A 125 20.74 31.34 9.75
N GLU A 126 19.84 30.35 9.82
CA GLU A 126 18.57 30.48 10.53
C GLU A 126 18.82 30.62 12.03
N ARG A 127 18.14 31.55 12.69
CA ARG A 127 18.21 31.69 14.15
C ARG A 127 17.04 30.92 14.80
N PRO A 128 17.27 29.94 15.67
CA PRO A 128 16.21 29.27 16.41
C PRO A 128 15.37 30.28 17.23
N PRO A 129 14.03 30.10 17.32
CA PRO A 129 13.17 31.02 18.08
C PRO A 129 13.57 31.10 19.55
N ALA A 130 13.53 32.30 20.12
CA ALA A 130 13.81 32.50 21.54
C ALA A 130 12.81 31.74 22.42
N GLY A 131 13.32 30.87 23.30
CA GLY A 131 12.50 30.06 24.21
C GLY A 131 11.97 28.74 23.60
N ALA A 132 12.39 28.37 22.39
CA ALA A 132 12.12 27.03 21.86
C ALA A 132 12.72 25.95 22.78
N LYS A 133 12.01 24.82 22.92
CA LYS A 133 12.53 23.66 23.67
C LYS A 133 13.65 23.03 22.85
N THR A 134 14.82 22.83 23.46
CA THR A 134 15.98 22.26 22.77
C THR A 134 16.27 20.84 23.25
N VAL A 135 16.69 20.00 22.32
CA VAL A 135 17.25 18.68 22.57
C VAL A 135 18.70 18.73 22.09
N GLU A 136 19.62 18.80 23.04
CA GLU A 136 21.07 18.98 22.82
C GLU A 136 21.84 17.65 22.92
N THR A 137 21.12 16.54 23.09
CA THR A 137 21.68 15.20 22.91
C THR A 137 21.17 14.67 21.59
N CYS A 138 22.08 14.35 20.67
CA CYS A 138 21.73 13.79 19.38
C CYS A 138 20.98 12.47 19.60
N PRO A 139 19.69 12.34 19.21
CA PRO A 139 18.89 11.16 19.50
C PRO A 139 19.42 9.88 18.84
N VAL A 140 20.11 10.04 17.71
CA VAL A 140 20.66 8.91 16.94
C VAL A 140 21.95 8.36 17.56
N SER A 141 22.83 9.23 18.07
CA SER A 141 24.15 8.81 18.60
C SER A 141 24.25 8.79 20.13
N GLY A 142 23.31 9.43 20.84
CA GLY A 142 23.37 9.62 22.29
C GLY A 142 24.42 10.62 22.78
N LEU A 143 25.14 11.29 21.87
CA LEU A 143 26.18 12.26 22.20
C LEU A 143 25.61 13.66 22.42
N SER A 144 26.20 14.41 23.35
CA SER A 144 25.91 15.84 23.49
C SER A 144 26.40 16.58 22.25
N THR A 145 25.56 17.45 21.69
CA THR A 145 25.94 18.34 20.61
C THR A 145 26.74 19.52 21.17
N ALA A 146 27.71 20.03 20.41
CA ALA A 146 28.64 21.08 20.86
C ALA A 146 28.01 22.49 20.85
N VAL A 147 26.71 22.60 21.09
CA VAL A 147 25.94 23.84 20.93
C VAL A 147 26.11 24.71 22.17
N GLU A 148 27.07 25.65 22.13
CA GLU A 148 27.33 26.57 23.25
C GLU A 148 26.22 27.63 23.44
N ASN A 149 25.48 27.94 22.37
CA ASN A 149 24.37 28.90 22.39
C ASN A 149 23.27 28.45 21.44
N THR A 150 22.15 27.98 22.00
CA THR A 150 20.99 27.48 21.25
C THR A 150 20.20 28.52 20.47
N GLN A 151 20.58 29.80 20.56
CA GLN A 151 20.03 30.91 19.77
C GLN A 151 21.01 31.44 18.72
N ALA A 152 22.20 30.85 18.61
CA ALA A 152 23.12 31.18 17.53
C ALA A 152 22.52 30.79 16.17
N PRO A 153 22.88 31.48 15.07
CA PRO A 153 22.53 31.03 13.74
C PRO A 153 23.02 29.59 13.51
N ILE A 154 22.18 28.76 12.89
CA ILE A 154 22.55 27.39 12.52
C ILE A 154 23.74 27.43 11.57
N VAL A 155 24.74 26.60 11.84
CA VAL A 155 25.89 26.36 10.98
C VAL A 155 25.91 24.90 10.54
N GLU A 156 26.72 24.60 9.53
CA GLU A 156 26.87 23.25 8.99
C GLU A 156 27.34 22.25 10.07
N GLU A 157 28.15 22.71 11.03
CA GLU A 157 28.68 21.93 12.14
C GLU A 157 27.68 21.73 13.29
N THR A 158 26.52 22.38 13.25
CA THR A 158 25.44 22.23 14.24
C THR A 158 24.11 21.95 13.53
N PRO A 159 24.01 20.86 12.75
CA PRO A 159 22.78 20.57 12.03
C PRO A 159 21.63 20.41 13.02
N ALA A 160 20.51 21.03 12.71
CA ALA A 160 19.34 21.05 13.59
C ALA A 160 18.07 20.81 12.78
N VAL A 161 17.12 20.12 13.42
CA VAL A 161 15.79 19.91 12.87
C VAL A 161 14.74 20.38 13.85
N GLN A 162 13.61 20.86 13.33
CA GLN A 162 12.44 21.22 14.10
C GLN A 162 11.42 20.09 14.04
N ALA A 163 11.18 19.42 15.17
CA ALA A 163 10.21 18.34 15.31
C ALA A 163 9.12 18.78 16.31
N GLY A 164 7.95 19.13 15.78
CA GLY A 164 6.89 19.78 16.55
C GLY A 164 7.37 21.09 17.17
N GLU A 165 7.29 21.20 18.49
CA GLU A 165 7.73 22.38 19.23
C GLU A 165 9.24 22.38 19.59
N ASN A 166 9.95 21.27 19.32
CA ASN A 166 11.33 21.08 19.75
C ASN A 166 12.32 21.37 18.62
N ILE A 167 13.46 21.97 18.97
CA ILE A 167 14.64 22.07 18.12
C ILE A 167 15.62 20.99 18.57
N VAL A 168 15.87 20.03 17.69
CA VAL A 168 16.72 18.88 17.95
C VAL A 168 18.03 19.11 17.22
N TYR A 169 19.12 19.24 17.99
CA TYR A 169 20.46 19.33 17.44
C TYR A 169 21.01 17.93 17.18
N LEU A 170 21.67 17.77 16.05
CA LEU A 170 22.27 16.53 15.60
C LEU A 170 23.79 16.71 15.53
N CYS A 171 24.54 15.65 15.80
CA CYS A 171 26.01 15.70 15.73
C CYS A 171 26.55 15.55 14.30
N ASP A 172 25.70 15.23 13.33
CA ASP A 172 26.06 15.01 11.93
C ASP A 172 24.81 15.13 11.02
N GLY A 173 24.95 15.67 9.81
CA GLY A 173 23.86 15.83 8.84
C GLY A 173 23.24 14.49 8.41
N GLY A 174 24.03 13.42 8.35
CA GLY A 174 23.54 12.07 8.04
C GLY A 174 22.59 11.47 9.09
N HIS A 175 22.55 12.04 10.31
CA HIS A 175 21.59 11.65 11.34
C HIS A 175 20.20 12.27 11.14
N ILE A 176 20.04 13.26 10.26
CA ILE A 176 18.74 13.85 9.93
C ILE A 176 17.81 12.75 9.40
N ARG A 177 18.27 11.97 8.42
CA ARG A 177 17.50 10.89 7.82
C ARG A 177 17.12 9.82 8.85
N MET A 178 18.07 9.35 9.66
CA MET A 178 17.79 8.32 10.68
C MET A 178 16.79 8.81 11.74
N PHE A 179 16.90 10.06 12.17
CA PHE A 179 15.96 10.66 13.12
C PHE A 179 14.57 10.86 12.49
N VAL A 180 14.50 11.29 11.23
CA VAL A 180 13.24 11.41 10.48
C VAL A 180 12.60 10.04 10.27
N GLU A 181 13.36 9.01 9.90
CA GLU A 181 12.90 7.62 9.78
C GLU A 181 12.34 7.09 11.12
N GLU A 182 12.98 7.42 12.24
CA GLU A 182 12.50 7.08 13.58
C GLU A 182 11.16 7.77 13.91
N LEU A 183 11.03 9.07 13.59
CA LEU A 183 9.77 9.79 13.74
C LEU A 183 8.68 9.21 12.84
N VAL A 184 8.99 8.90 11.57
CA VAL A 184 8.08 8.24 10.61
C VAL A 184 7.60 6.89 11.15
N ALA A 185 8.51 6.07 11.70
CA ALA A 185 8.18 4.79 12.30
C ALA A 185 7.26 4.94 13.52
N GLY A 186 7.44 6.00 14.32
CA GLY A 186 6.62 6.33 15.48
C GLY A 186 5.19 6.78 15.16
N GLU A 187 4.90 7.22 13.93
CA GLU A 187 3.56 7.65 13.50
C GLU A 187 2.58 6.46 13.32
N GLY A 188 3.04 5.21 13.48
CA GLY A 188 2.27 3.97 13.25
C GLY A 188 1.42 3.44 14.42
N GLY A 189 1.34 4.14 15.56
CA GLY A 189 0.42 3.75 16.64
C GLY A 189 0.95 2.72 17.65
N THR A 190 2.26 2.69 17.89
CA THR A 190 2.83 2.28 19.19
C THR A 190 3.79 3.39 19.57
N GLY A 191 3.67 3.95 20.78
CA GLY A 191 4.46 5.09 21.25
C GLY A 191 5.94 5.00 20.86
N GLY A 192 6.56 6.16 20.61
CA GLY A 192 7.93 6.27 20.10
C GLY A 192 8.95 5.37 20.80
N ALA A 193 10.08 5.12 20.12
CA ALA A 193 11.20 4.29 20.51
C ALA A 193 11.08 3.55 21.86
N ALA A 194 10.45 2.37 21.84
CA ALA A 194 10.49 1.43 22.95
C ALA A 194 10.64 0.01 22.41
N GLY A 195 11.65 -0.68 22.93
CA GLY A 195 12.18 -1.94 22.43
C GLY A 195 11.19 -3.11 22.38
N LEU A 196 11.54 -4.06 21.50
CA LEU A 196 10.90 -5.36 21.35
C LEU A 196 10.92 -6.14 22.66
N SER A 197 9.77 -6.21 23.34
CA SER A 197 9.46 -7.32 24.23
C SER A 197 7.96 -7.44 24.46
N ALA A 198 7.44 -8.66 24.26
CA ALA A 198 6.15 -9.19 24.74
C ALA A 198 4.93 -9.15 23.77
N PRO A 199 3.97 -10.07 23.95
CA PRO A 199 3.03 -10.55 22.92
C PRO A 199 1.90 -9.55 22.64
N ALA A 200 1.37 -9.63 21.41
CA ALA A 200 0.33 -8.78 20.80
C ALA A 200 -0.41 -7.84 21.77
N ALA A 201 0.07 -6.60 21.85
CA ALA A 201 -0.55 -5.51 22.58
C ALA A 201 -1.92 -5.14 22.01
N SER A 202 -2.80 -4.60 22.86
CA SER A 202 -4.02 -3.89 22.44
C SER A 202 -3.65 -2.63 21.63
N GLY A 203 -3.33 -2.79 20.34
CA GLY A 203 -3.17 -1.67 19.40
C GLY A 203 -4.53 -1.08 19.01
N TRP A 204 -4.58 0.15 18.48
CA TRP A 204 -5.79 0.92 18.11
C TRP A 204 -6.88 0.12 17.36
N ASN A 205 -6.50 -0.93 16.63
CA ASN A 205 -7.40 -1.75 15.81
C ASN A 205 -7.80 -3.12 16.43
N ASN A 206 -7.41 -3.41 17.68
CA ASN A 206 -7.68 -4.68 18.37
C ASN A 206 -8.06 -4.50 19.86
N GLY A 207 -8.96 -5.35 20.35
CA GLY A 207 -9.46 -5.39 21.73
C GLY A 207 -10.81 -4.68 21.94
N PRO A 208 -11.32 -4.65 23.18
CA PRO A 208 -12.52 -3.90 23.53
C PRO A 208 -12.36 -2.40 23.24
N ARG A 209 -13.41 -1.79 22.70
CA ARG A 209 -13.50 -0.35 22.44
C ARG A 209 -14.69 0.25 23.14
N LYS A 210 -14.49 1.31 23.92
CA LYS A 210 -15.59 2.08 24.47
C LYS A 210 -16.10 3.06 23.44
N LEU A 211 -17.39 2.97 23.14
CA LEU A 211 -18.09 3.78 22.15
C LEU A 211 -19.11 4.69 22.84
N LEU A 212 -19.03 6.00 22.62
CA LEU A 212 -20.11 6.90 23.00
C LEU A 212 -21.01 7.18 21.79
N TYR A 213 -22.25 6.70 21.86
CA TYR A 213 -23.26 6.87 20.81
C TYR A 213 -24.21 8.01 21.17
N MET A 214 -24.00 9.16 20.52
CA MET A 214 -24.69 10.42 20.81
C MET A 214 -25.84 10.66 19.83
N ARG A 215 -27.06 10.74 20.34
CA ARG A 215 -28.27 11.06 19.56
C ARG A 215 -28.55 12.55 19.66
N VAL A 216 -28.30 13.33 18.60
CA VAL A 216 -28.37 14.80 18.67
C VAL A 216 -29.65 15.35 18.05
N ILE A 217 -30.15 16.44 18.63
CA ILE A 217 -31.26 17.26 18.13
C ILE A 217 -30.86 18.74 18.12
N PHE A 218 -31.61 19.57 17.41
CA PHE A 218 -31.30 20.99 17.22
C PHE A 218 -32.42 21.89 17.75
N GLU A 219 -32.11 23.12 18.14
CA GLU A 219 -33.12 24.07 18.65
C GLU A 219 -34.24 24.37 17.65
N ASP A 220 -33.92 24.35 16.35
CA ASP A 220 -34.83 24.57 15.23
C ASP A 220 -35.40 23.26 14.67
N SER A 221 -35.02 22.10 15.23
CA SER A 221 -35.52 20.78 14.84
C SER A 221 -35.37 19.77 15.98
N LEU A 222 -36.45 19.55 16.72
CA LEU A 222 -36.51 18.62 17.85
C LEU A 222 -36.81 17.17 17.45
N GLN A 223 -36.78 16.84 16.15
CA GLN A 223 -37.02 15.49 15.67
C GLN A 223 -35.85 14.59 16.07
N GLU A 224 -36.13 13.57 16.88
CA GLU A 224 -35.13 12.54 17.18
C GLU A 224 -34.76 11.74 15.93
N PRO A 225 -33.46 11.49 15.69
CA PRO A 225 -33.00 10.70 14.55
C PRO A 225 -33.38 9.22 14.67
N GLN A 226 -33.41 8.71 15.89
CA GLN A 226 -33.84 7.36 16.23
C GLN A 226 -34.15 7.24 17.73
N THR A 227 -34.95 6.26 18.09
CA THR A 227 -35.19 5.88 19.49
C THR A 227 -33.96 5.25 20.13
N GLU A 228 -33.88 5.26 21.46
CA GLU A 228 -32.79 4.63 22.20
C GLU A 228 -32.71 3.11 21.94
N ALA A 229 -33.86 2.43 21.86
CA ALA A 229 -33.93 1.00 21.55
C ALA A 229 -33.37 0.68 20.15
N GLN A 230 -33.61 1.55 19.16
CA GLN A 230 -33.03 1.41 17.83
C GLN A 230 -31.52 1.61 17.84
N ALA A 231 -31.00 2.56 18.63
CA ALA A 231 -29.57 2.77 18.79
C ALA A 231 -28.88 1.54 19.42
N TRP A 232 -29.47 0.96 20.48
CA TRP A 232 -28.96 -0.28 21.07
C TRP A 232 -29.01 -1.46 20.10
N GLY A 233 -30.10 -1.63 19.36
CA GLY A 233 -30.19 -2.66 18.32
C GLY A 233 -29.19 -2.46 17.18
N ALA A 234 -28.78 -1.23 16.90
CA ALA A 234 -27.72 -0.94 15.93
C ALA A 234 -26.33 -1.34 16.44
N ILE A 235 -26.04 -1.08 17.71
CA ILE A 235 -24.78 -1.46 18.37
C ILE A 235 -24.67 -2.99 18.49
N GLU A 236 -25.76 -3.68 18.81
CA GLU A 236 -25.78 -5.16 18.87
C GLU A 236 -25.43 -5.76 17.50
N GLN A 237 -26.10 -5.32 16.43
CA GLN A 237 -25.80 -5.77 15.07
C GLN A 237 -24.38 -5.40 14.61
N LEU A 238 -23.86 -4.23 15.02
CA LEU A 238 -22.47 -3.86 14.78
C LEU A 238 -21.51 -4.85 15.46
N ASN A 239 -21.75 -5.18 16.73
CA ASN A 239 -20.93 -6.12 17.48
C ASN A 239 -20.97 -7.52 16.89
N ASP A 240 -22.15 -8.01 16.48
CA ASP A 240 -22.28 -9.30 15.80
C ASP A 240 -21.45 -9.32 14.50
N TYR A 241 -21.53 -8.24 13.72
CA TYR A 241 -20.74 -8.10 12.50
C TYR A 241 -19.24 -8.07 12.79
N PHE A 242 -18.78 -7.22 13.71
CA PHE A 242 -17.36 -7.09 14.04
C PHE A 242 -16.79 -8.33 14.71
N ALA A 243 -17.57 -9.05 15.54
CA ALA A 243 -17.18 -10.32 16.11
C ALA A 243 -16.87 -11.36 15.03
N GLU A 244 -17.63 -11.39 13.94
CA GLU A 244 -17.34 -12.27 12.81
C GLU A 244 -16.13 -11.80 12.00
N VAL A 245 -16.17 -10.56 11.49
CA VAL A 245 -15.19 -10.12 10.49
C VAL A 245 -13.78 -9.92 11.05
N SER A 246 -13.68 -9.70 12.37
CA SER A 246 -12.42 -9.58 13.12
C SER A 246 -12.02 -10.87 13.86
N PHE A 247 -12.82 -11.93 13.78
CA PHE A 247 -12.62 -13.17 14.55
C PHE A 247 -12.61 -12.95 16.06
N GLY A 248 -13.54 -12.12 16.54
CA GLY A 248 -13.72 -11.76 17.95
C GLY A 248 -12.68 -10.78 18.48
N LYS A 249 -11.79 -10.25 17.63
CA LYS A 249 -10.70 -9.37 18.07
C LYS A 249 -11.16 -7.94 18.33
N VAL A 250 -12.31 -7.52 17.80
CA VAL A 250 -12.87 -6.18 18.03
C VAL A 250 -14.32 -6.29 18.43
N PHE A 251 -14.67 -5.58 19.50
CA PHE A 251 -16.05 -5.38 19.93
C PHE A 251 -16.18 -4.07 20.71
N TYR A 252 -17.41 -3.54 20.73
CA TYR A 252 -17.74 -2.24 21.29
C TYR A 252 -18.54 -2.37 22.58
N LEU A 253 -18.01 -1.76 23.64
CA LEU A 253 -18.68 -1.48 24.89
C LEU A 253 -19.28 -0.07 24.78
N ALA A 254 -20.55 0.02 24.42
CA ALA A 254 -21.15 1.31 24.12
C ALA A 254 -21.95 1.90 25.29
N ASP A 255 -22.05 3.22 25.31
CA ASP A 255 -23.07 3.97 26.04
C ASP A 255 -23.90 4.78 25.05
N VAL A 256 -25.23 4.75 25.17
CA VAL A 256 -26.16 5.51 24.33
C VAL A 256 -26.71 6.69 25.12
N THR A 257 -26.55 7.90 24.60
CA THR A 257 -27.10 9.09 25.26
C THR A 257 -28.63 9.16 25.12
N PRO A 258 -29.32 9.88 26.02
CA PRO A 258 -30.63 10.47 25.67
C PRO A 258 -30.48 11.39 24.44
N ALA A 259 -31.59 11.87 23.88
CA ALA A 259 -31.52 12.92 22.86
C ALA A 259 -30.86 14.17 23.47
N ILE A 260 -29.75 14.63 22.89
CA ILE A 260 -29.00 15.80 23.37
C ILE A 260 -29.25 17.01 22.47
N LEU A 261 -29.68 18.11 23.09
CA LEU A 261 -29.88 19.38 22.39
C LEU A 261 -28.54 20.07 22.21
N LEU A 262 -28.18 20.34 20.96
CA LEU A 262 -26.96 21.06 20.62
C LEU A 262 -27.10 22.57 20.82
N PRO A 263 -26.00 23.30 21.10
CA PRO A 263 -26.02 24.72 21.45
C PRO A 263 -26.25 25.67 20.27
N ARG A 264 -26.31 25.15 19.03
CA ARG A 264 -26.47 25.92 17.79
C ARG A 264 -27.58 25.31 16.94
N SER A 265 -28.24 26.13 16.11
CA SER A 265 -29.26 25.65 15.16
C SER A 265 -28.69 24.70 14.12
N ARG A 266 -29.54 23.83 13.58
CA ARG A 266 -29.23 22.98 12.43
C ARG A 266 -28.74 23.80 11.25
N ALA A 267 -29.41 24.93 10.98
CA ALA A 267 -29.02 25.84 9.90
C ALA A 267 -27.59 26.36 10.05
N TRP A 268 -27.14 26.62 11.27
CA TRP A 268 -25.76 27.04 11.53
C TRP A 268 -24.76 25.94 11.16
N TYR A 269 -24.96 24.71 11.63
CA TYR A 269 -24.04 23.60 11.30
C TYR A 269 -24.04 23.29 9.80
N THR A 270 -25.19 23.34 9.13
CA THR A 270 -25.26 23.17 7.68
C THR A 270 -24.48 24.25 6.94
N ALA A 271 -24.59 25.51 7.37
CA ALA A 271 -23.85 26.62 6.77
C ALA A 271 -22.34 26.49 7.00
N ASP A 272 -21.94 26.13 8.22
CA ASP A 272 -20.54 25.91 8.57
C ASP A 272 -19.91 24.79 7.74
N TYR A 273 -20.54 23.61 7.69
CA TYR A 273 -20.07 22.50 6.84
C TYR A 273 -20.00 22.90 5.36
N THR A 274 -20.96 23.68 4.87
CA THR A 274 -20.96 24.13 3.46
C THR A 274 -19.78 25.06 3.18
N ALA A 275 -19.35 25.84 4.16
CA ALA A 275 -18.23 26.77 4.03
C ALA A 275 -16.86 26.09 4.23
N THR A 276 -16.74 25.15 5.17
CA THR A 276 -15.45 24.61 5.63
C THR A 276 -15.20 23.15 5.20
N GLY A 277 -16.27 22.42 4.90
CA GLY A 277 -16.26 20.97 4.69
C GLY A 277 -16.04 20.15 5.98
N SER A 278 -15.97 20.79 7.16
CA SER A 278 -15.68 20.15 8.44
C SER A 278 -16.95 19.68 9.17
N ASN A 279 -16.89 18.50 9.76
CA ASN A 279 -17.91 17.98 10.69
C ASN A 279 -17.45 18.02 12.16
N SER A 280 -16.30 18.65 12.43
CA SER A 280 -15.76 18.76 13.78
C SER A 280 -16.66 19.55 14.74
N PRO A 281 -17.30 20.68 14.34
CA PRO A 281 -18.09 21.48 15.28
C PRO A 281 -19.26 20.71 15.91
N ILE A 282 -20.02 19.95 15.12
CA ILE A 282 -21.14 19.15 15.64
C ILE A 282 -20.66 18.03 16.58
N MET A 283 -19.50 17.40 16.29
CA MET A 283 -18.90 16.37 17.15
C MET A 283 -18.42 16.97 18.48
N THR A 284 -17.76 18.12 18.42
CA THR A 284 -17.24 18.82 19.59
C THR A 284 -18.37 19.24 20.53
N ASP A 285 -19.40 19.89 19.98
CA ASP A 285 -20.57 20.32 20.76
C ASP A 285 -21.35 19.13 21.32
N ALA A 286 -21.48 18.02 20.58
CA ALA A 286 -22.10 16.80 21.07
C ALA A 286 -21.33 16.21 22.26
N LYS A 287 -20.00 16.15 22.18
CA LYS A 287 -19.14 15.68 23.28
C LYS A 287 -19.29 16.53 24.54
N GLU A 288 -19.30 17.86 24.41
CA GLU A 288 -19.51 18.75 25.56
C GLU A 288 -20.92 18.65 26.14
N ALA A 289 -21.95 18.55 25.30
CA ALA A 289 -23.33 18.32 25.76
C ALA A 289 -23.49 16.96 26.47
N ALA A 290 -22.83 15.91 25.96
CA ALA A 290 -22.81 14.60 26.61
C ALA A 290 -22.06 14.65 27.96
N ARG A 291 -20.93 15.38 28.02
CA ARG A 291 -20.18 15.61 29.27
C ARG A 291 -21.06 16.26 30.34
N ALA A 292 -21.86 17.27 29.96
CA ALA A 292 -22.79 17.93 30.88
C ALA A 292 -23.88 16.99 31.44
N LEU A 293 -24.17 15.89 30.75
CA LEU A 293 -25.13 14.85 31.18
C LEU A 293 -24.46 13.69 31.94
N GLY A 294 -23.16 13.77 32.22
CA GLY A 294 -22.41 12.76 32.97
C GLY A 294 -21.67 11.73 32.11
N TYR A 295 -21.73 11.83 30.78
CA TYR A 295 -20.97 10.99 29.86
C TYR A 295 -19.64 11.67 29.54
N ASN A 296 -18.59 11.45 30.35
CA ASN A 296 -17.30 12.08 30.08
C ASN A 296 -16.63 11.48 28.82
N PRO A 297 -16.40 12.26 27.72
CA PRO A 297 -15.82 11.76 26.48
C PRO A 297 -14.45 11.10 26.66
N ASP A 298 -13.65 11.52 27.65
CA ASP A 298 -12.31 10.97 27.93
C ASP A 298 -12.33 9.48 28.33
N ASN A 299 -13.51 8.95 28.71
CA ASN A 299 -13.70 7.54 29.03
C ASN A 299 -13.89 6.64 27.80
N TYR A 300 -14.02 7.23 26.61
CA TYR A 300 -14.36 6.53 25.38
C TYR A 300 -13.24 6.67 24.35
N GLN A 301 -13.09 5.66 23.49
CA GLN A 301 -12.12 5.70 22.39
C GLN A 301 -12.80 6.13 21.09
N HIS A 302 -14.05 5.73 20.86
CA HIS A 302 -14.79 6.03 19.63
C HIS A 302 -16.07 6.81 19.95
N PHE A 303 -16.50 7.62 18.98
CA PHE A 303 -17.62 8.53 19.11
C PHE A 303 -18.49 8.46 17.87
N THR A 304 -19.79 8.27 18.05
CA THR A 304 -20.77 8.33 16.97
C THR A 304 -21.78 9.41 17.26
N VAL A 305 -21.98 10.33 16.32
CA VAL A 305 -23.08 11.31 16.36
C VAL A 305 -24.08 10.94 15.28
N ILE A 306 -25.36 10.80 15.65
CA ILE A 306 -26.46 10.63 14.69
C ILE A 306 -27.42 11.81 14.74
N TYR A 307 -27.85 12.28 13.56
CA TYR A 307 -28.84 13.35 13.38
C TYR A 307 -29.77 13.05 12.18
N THR A 308 -30.93 13.71 12.15
CA THR A 308 -31.97 13.46 11.14
C THR A 308 -31.48 13.76 9.72
N GLY A 309 -31.58 12.78 8.81
CA GLY A 309 -31.08 12.84 7.42
C GLY A 309 -32.04 13.39 6.35
N GLY A 310 -31.56 13.45 5.11
CA GLY A 310 -32.28 13.96 3.91
C GLY A 310 -31.66 15.25 3.31
N THR A 311 -31.88 15.54 2.02
CA THR A 311 -31.33 16.75 1.37
C THR A 311 -31.80 18.00 2.11
N GLY A 312 -30.87 18.80 2.66
CA GLY A 312 -31.18 19.98 3.47
C GLY A 312 -31.45 19.73 4.97
N ASN A 313 -31.31 18.50 5.46
CA ASN A 313 -31.46 18.15 6.87
C ASN A 313 -30.08 17.88 7.51
N GLY A 314 -29.49 18.89 8.15
CA GLY A 314 -28.22 18.79 8.89
C GLY A 314 -26.95 19.05 8.06
N PRO A 315 -25.75 19.03 8.67
CA PRO A 315 -24.48 19.19 7.96
C PRO A 315 -24.17 17.97 7.07
N GLY A 316 -23.67 18.23 5.86
CA GLY A 316 -23.31 17.20 4.88
C GLY A 316 -24.44 16.68 3.99
N THR A 317 -24.05 16.02 2.89
CA THR A 317 -24.96 15.29 1.98
C THR A 317 -24.79 13.76 2.01
N PHE A 318 -23.80 13.26 2.75
CA PHE A 318 -23.50 11.83 2.91
C PHE A 318 -24.56 11.06 3.73
N GLY A 319 -24.55 9.73 3.63
CA GLY A 319 -25.33 8.84 4.51
C GLY A 319 -24.62 8.59 5.85
N GLY A 320 -23.31 8.37 5.80
CA GLY A 320 -22.39 8.30 6.93
C GLY A 320 -21.04 8.93 6.58
N LEU A 321 -20.25 9.25 7.60
CA LEU A 321 -18.88 9.71 7.46
C LEU A 321 -18.05 9.21 8.64
N GLY A 322 -16.87 8.65 8.37
CA GLY A 322 -15.96 8.12 9.37
C GLY A 322 -14.55 8.66 9.19
N SER A 323 -13.85 8.84 10.32
CA SER A 323 -12.41 9.15 10.31
C SER A 323 -11.60 7.87 10.08
N VAL A 324 -10.74 7.87 9.06
CA VAL A 324 -9.89 6.71 8.72
C VAL A 324 -8.76 6.59 9.74
N GLY A 325 -8.75 5.52 10.53
CA GLY A 325 -7.86 5.33 11.69
C GLY A 325 -8.12 6.32 12.82
N GLY A 326 -9.25 7.04 12.78
CA GLY A 326 -9.64 8.02 13.79
C GLY A 326 -10.83 7.57 14.63
N ALA A 327 -11.26 8.42 15.56
CA ALA A 327 -12.27 8.07 16.56
C ALA A 327 -13.73 8.41 16.20
N ASN A 328 -13.94 9.23 15.16
CA ASN A 328 -15.21 9.94 14.96
C ASN A 328 -16.04 9.32 13.82
N VAL A 329 -17.35 9.20 14.06
CA VAL A 329 -18.37 8.79 13.08
C VAL A 329 -19.56 9.76 13.13
N TRP A 330 -20.05 10.16 11.95
CA TRP A 330 -21.26 10.95 11.77
C TRP A 330 -22.27 10.15 10.93
N LEU A 331 -23.49 10.01 11.43
CA LEU A 331 -24.56 9.26 10.76
C LEU A 331 -25.77 10.14 10.46
N ARG A 332 -26.32 9.94 9.26
CA ARG A 332 -27.57 10.56 8.78
C ARG A 332 -28.62 9.52 8.39
N THR A 333 -28.28 8.25 8.59
CA THR A 333 -29.12 7.08 8.32
C THR A 333 -29.03 6.12 9.49
N THR A 334 -30.09 5.36 9.71
CA THR A 334 -30.12 4.22 10.65
C THR A 334 -29.71 2.91 9.97
N SER A 335 -29.19 2.97 8.74
CA SER A 335 -28.63 1.81 8.04
C SER A 335 -27.43 1.27 8.80
N ILE A 336 -27.52 0.02 9.26
CA ILE A 336 -26.39 -0.59 9.97
C ILE A 336 -25.24 -0.87 9.00
N GLY A 337 -25.52 -1.13 7.71
CA GLY A 337 -24.48 -1.24 6.67
C GLY A 337 -23.60 0.00 6.60
N THR A 338 -24.22 1.18 6.63
CA THR A 338 -23.50 2.45 6.69
C THR A 338 -22.76 2.58 8.03
N PHE A 339 -23.38 2.22 9.14
CA PHE A 339 -22.69 2.30 10.44
C PHE A 339 -21.43 1.43 10.51
N ALA A 340 -21.50 0.17 10.04
CA ALA A 340 -20.34 -0.72 9.99
C ALA A 340 -19.27 -0.24 8.99
N HIS A 341 -19.69 0.40 7.90
CA HIS A 341 -18.79 1.06 6.95
C HIS A 341 -17.98 2.16 7.65
N GLU A 342 -18.65 3.09 8.33
CA GLU A 342 -17.97 4.20 9.01
C GLU A 342 -17.09 3.73 10.17
N ILE A 343 -17.51 2.68 10.89
CA ILE A 343 -16.68 2.07 11.94
C ILE A 343 -15.48 1.33 11.32
N GLY A 344 -15.62 0.77 10.12
CA GLY A 344 -14.50 0.24 9.33
C GLY A 344 -13.43 1.31 9.09
N HIS A 345 -13.82 2.56 8.83
CA HIS A 345 -12.87 3.67 8.78
C HIS A 345 -12.18 3.89 10.13
N ASN A 346 -12.90 3.94 11.25
CA ASN A 346 -12.27 4.18 12.56
C ASN A 346 -11.17 3.16 12.92
N VAL A 347 -11.35 1.90 12.51
CA VAL A 347 -10.33 0.86 12.67
C VAL A 347 -9.24 0.90 11.60
N GLY A 348 -9.17 1.94 10.77
CA GLY A 348 -8.05 2.20 9.85
C GLY A 348 -8.22 1.71 8.42
N LEU A 349 -9.42 1.26 8.03
CA LEU A 349 -9.65 0.73 6.70
C LEU A 349 -10.11 1.83 5.71
N TRP A 350 -9.66 1.72 4.47
CA TRP A 350 -10.02 2.60 3.36
C TRP A 350 -11.14 1.99 2.51
N HIS A 351 -11.75 2.78 1.62
CA HIS A 351 -12.81 2.26 0.74
C HIS A 351 -12.37 1.01 -0.02
N GLY A 352 -13.30 0.07 -0.18
CA GLY A 352 -13.15 -1.11 -1.00
C GLY A 352 -13.44 -0.74 -2.44
N ASN A 353 -12.39 -0.75 -3.26
CA ASN A 353 -12.45 -0.24 -4.61
C ASN A 353 -12.45 -1.35 -5.66
N SER A 354 -12.56 -0.95 -6.92
CA SER A 354 -12.38 -1.86 -8.05
C SER A 354 -11.43 -1.26 -9.06
N TRP A 355 -10.69 -2.11 -9.76
CA TRP A 355 -9.98 -1.69 -10.94
C TRP A 355 -10.91 -1.80 -12.16
N ASP A 356 -11.05 -0.71 -12.90
CA ASP A 356 -11.80 -0.69 -14.15
C ASP A 356 -10.83 -0.41 -15.29
N SER A 357 -10.33 -1.49 -15.90
CA SER A 357 -9.49 -1.45 -17.10
C SER A 357 -10.20 -0.79 -18.29
N ASN A 358 -11.52 -0.60 -18.23
CA ASN A 358 -12.36 -0.16 -19.33
C ASN A 358 -12.83 1.30 -19.16
N ARG A 359 -12.57 1.95 -18.02
CA ARG A 359 -13.01 3.34 -17.80
C ARG A 359 -12.12 4.32 -18.56
N THR A 360 -12.74 5.19 -19.36
CA THR A 360 -12.07 6.35 -19.97
C THR A 360 -12.27 7.58 -19.07
N ILE A 361 -11.34 8.53 -19.12
CA ILE A 361 -11.45 9.82 -18.43
C ILE A 361 -12.78 10.52 -18.80
N GLY A 362 -13.56 10.94 -17.81
CA GLY A 362 -14.81 11.69 -18.03
C GLY A 362 -16.06 10.85 -18.28
N VAL A 363 -16.02 9.52 -18.09
CA VAL A 363 -17.16 8.63 -18.31
C VAL A 363 -17.48 7.84 -17.04
N SER A 364 -18.74 7.95 -16.60
CA SER A 364 -19.26 7.25 -15.42
C SER A 364 -19.63 5.79 -15.77
N TRP A 365 -19.04 4.86 -15.01
CA TRP A 365 -19.29 3.41 -14.88
C TRP A 365 -19.56 2.57 -16.15
N ASN A 366 -18.69 1.55 -16.34
CA ASN A 366 -18.83 0.45 -17.30
C ASN A 366 -18.94 0.91 -18.77
N THR A 367 -17.77 1.14 -19.39
CA THR A 367 -17.74 1.28 -20.85
C THR A 367 -17.63 -0.10 -21.51
N SER A 368 -18.21 -0.23 -22.69
CA SER A 368 -18.20 -1.44 -23.52
C SER A 368 -16.85 -1.73 -24.19
N LEU A 369 -15.76 -1.11 -23.76
CA LEU A 369 -14.41 -1.31 -24.30
C LEU A 369 -13.66 -2.33 -23.43
N THR A 370 -13.45 -3.57 -23.86
CA THR A 370 -12.60 -4.52 -23.12
C THR A 370 -11.11 -4.19 -23.27
N ARG A 371 -10.46 -3.91 -22.15
CA ARG A 371 -9.00 -4.04 -21.99
C ARG A 371 -8.69 -5.27 -21.13
N ASP A 372 -7.43 -5.67 -21.10
CA ASP A 372 -6.96 -6.72 -20.19
C ASP A 372 -7.25 -6.33 -18.73
N VAL A 373 -7.57 -7.32 -17.89
CA VAL A 373 -7.92 -7.14 -16.46
C VAL A 373 -6.87 -6.29 -15.72
N ILE A 374 -5.61 -6.44 -16.10
CA ILE A 374 -4.45 -5.77 -15.51
C ILE A 374 -4.02 -4.52 -16.27
N GLY A 375 -4.63 -4.25 -17.42
CA GLY A 375 -4.24 -3.18 -18.32
C GLY A 375 -4.55 -1.80 -17.75
N GLY A 376 -4.01 -0.78 -18.41
CA GLY A 376 -4.22 0.62 -18.04
C GLY A 376 -5.70 0.98 -17.96
N GLY A 377 -6.13 1.40 -16.77
CA GLY A 377 -7.52 1.69 -16.40
C GLY A 377 -7.59 2.75 -15.31
N LEU A 378 -8.76 2.89 -14.70
CA LEU A 378 -9.00 3.84 -13.61
C LEU A 378 -9.58 3.11 -12.40
N ASN A 379 -9.35 3.68 -11.22
CA ASN A 379 -9.99 3.18 -10.00
C ASN A 379 -11.47 3.55 -10.00
N GLY A 380 -12.30 2.56 -9.69
CA GLY A 380 -13.69 2.74 -9.35
C GLY A 380 -13.83 2.78 -7.84
N GLU A 381 -14.06 3.98 -7.32
CA GLU A 381 -14.27 4.24 -5.90
C GLU A 381 -15.54 3.56 -5.38
N TYR A 382 -15.49 2.96 -4.19
CA TYR A 382 -16.52 2.03 -3.68
C TYR A 382 -16.81 0.83 -4.60
N GLY A 383 -16.03 0.58 -5.64
CA GLY A 383 -16.41 -0.38 -6.67
C GLY A 383 -16.33 -1.86 -6.26
N HIS A 384 -15.86 -2.18 -5.03
CA HIS A 384 -15.83 -3.54 -4.53
C HIS A 384 -17.23 -4.01 -4.13
N SER A 385 -17.90 -4.78 -5.00
CA SER A 385 -19.27 -5.26 -4.77
C SER A 385 -19.44 -6.21 -3.58
N TYR A 386 -18.34 -6.82 -3.10
CA TYR A 386 -18.31 -7.76 -1.97
C TYR A 386 -17.71 -7.23 -0.66
N ASP A 387 -17.30 -5.95 -0.61
CA ASP A 387 -16.68 -5.37 0.59
C ASP A 387 -17.66 -4.40 1.27
N VAL A 388 -17.69 -4.37 2.60
CA VAL A 388 -18.48 -3.37 3.34
C VAL A 388 -17.97 -1.97 3.10
N LEU A 389 -16.67 -1.81 2.82
CA LEU A 389 -16.08 -0.54 2.42
C LEU A 389 -16.28 -0.22 0.93
N GLY A 390 -16.91 -1.11 0.17
CA GLY A 390 -17.33 -0.87 -1.21
C GLY A 390 -18.84 -0.77 -1.37
N SER A 391 -19.35 -1.17 -2.54
CA SER A 391 -20.75 -0.99 -2.93
C SER A 391 -21.67 -2.13 -2.50
N SER A 392 -21.26 -2.97 -1.54
CA SER A 392 -22.11 -4.08 -1.08
C SER A 392 -23.44 -3.61 -0.48
N GLY A 393 -23.52 -2.35 -0.02
CA GLY A 393 -24.75 -1.58 0.19
C GLY A 393 -25.61 -1.97 1.39
N SER A 394 -25.49 -3.20 1.91
CA SER A 394 -26.06 -3.64 3.20
C SER A 394 -25.57 -5.05 3.53
N PHE A 395 -25.32 -5.34 4.80
CA PHE A 395 -25.09 -6.70 5.27
C PHE A 395 -26.36 -7.47 5.63
N THR A 396 -27.53 -6.81 5.73
CA THR A 396 -28.82 -7.50 5.98
C THR A 396 -29.35 -8.30 4.77
N GLY A 397 -28.53 -8.41 3.71
CA GLY A 397 -28.69 -9.35 2.59
C GLY A 397 -27.43 -10.19 2.32
N ASN A 398 -26.49 -10.31 3.29
CA ASN A 398 -25.39 -11.26 3.27
C ASN A 398 -24.41 -11.09 2.06
N LYS A 399 -23.88 -9.89 1.82
CA LYS A 399 -22.91 -9.66 0.72
C LYS A 399 -21.61 -8.96 1.10
N GLY A 400 -21.58 -8.23 2.22
CA GLY A 400 -20.47 -7.36 2.58
C GLY A 400 -19.54 -7.96 3.63
N HIS A 401 -18.30 -8.25 3.26
CA HIS A 401 -17.24 -8.67 4.17
C HIS A 401 -15.92 -8.03 3.75
N PHE A 402 -15.12 -7.55 4.70
CA PHE A 402 -13.79 -7.00 4.39
C PHE A 402 -12.92 -8.01 3.61
N MET A 403 -12.25 -7.53 2.57
CA MET A 403 -11.23 -8.25 1.78
C MET A 403 -10.07 -8.74 2.66
N ALA A 404 -9.34 -9.80 2.27
CA ALA A 404 -8.27 -10.35 3.10
C ALA A 404 -7.14 -9.34 3.35
N HIS A 405 -6.78 -8.54 2.35
CA HIS A 405 -5.79 -7.47 2.51
C HIS A 405 -6.13 -6.53 3.68
N HIS A 406 -7.39 -6.06 3.75
CA HIS A 406 -7.87 -5.21 4.83
C HIS A 406 -7.81 -5.90 6.20
N LYS A 407 -8.23 -7.17 6.27
CA LYS A 407 -8.11 -7.94 7.51
C LYS A 407 -6.66 -8.14 7.95
N ASN A 408 -5.75 -8.32 7.00
CA ASN A 408 -4.33 -8.50 7.28
C ASN A 408 -3.69 -7.20 7.80
N LEU A 409 -4.04 -6.05 7.23
CA LEU A 409 -3.60 -4.73 7.73
C LEU A 409 -3.97 -4.52 9.20
N MET A 410 -5.11 -5.07 9.66
CA MET A 410 -5.57 -4.94 11.04
C MET A 410 -5.06 -6.03 11.97
N ASN A 411 -4.22 -6.94 11.45
CA ASN A 411 -3.81 -8.16 12.13
C ASN A 411 -5.00 -9.03 12.58
N TRP A 412 -6.17 -8.85 11.94
CA TRP A 412 -7.32 -9.72 12.15
C TRP A 412 -7.14 -11.03 11.44
N LEU A 413 -6.52 -11.00 10.25
CA LEU A 413 -5.96 -12.14 9.56
C LEU A 413 -4.42 -12.06 9.60
N PRO A 414 -3.77 -12.55 10.66
CA PRO A 414 -2.32 -12.44 10.82
C PRO A 414 -1.54 -13.06 9.66
N THR A 415 -0.31 -12.59 9.43
CA THR A 415 0.53 -13.05 8.31
C THR A 415 0.75 -14.56 8.32
N GLU A 416 0.82 -15.21 9.47
CA GLU A 416 0.94 -16.68 9.59
C GLU A 416 -0.31 -17.43 9.08
N THR A 417 -1.47 -16.79 9.03
CA THR A 417 -2.73 -17.33 8.51
C THR A 417 -2.96 -16.97 7.03
N VAL A 418 -1.99 -16.31 6.40
CA VAL A 418 -1.96 -15.97 4.98
C VAL A 418 -0.84 -16.77 4.32
N ALA A 419 -1.13 -17.46 3.22
CA ALA A 419 -0.09 -18.10 2.44
C ALA A 419 0.59 -17.04 1.57
N ALA A 420 1.92 -16.92 1.63
CA ALA A 420 2.69 -16.14 0.66
C ALA A 420 3.19 -17.07 -0.45
N ALA A 421 2.73 -16.86 -1.68
CA ALA A 421 3.22 -17.60 -2.84
C ALA A 421 4.52 -16.97 -3.34
N THR A 422 5.65 -17.44 -2.82
CA THR A 422 7.00 -17.06 -3.30
C THR A 422 7.59 -18.08 -4.27
N THR A 423 6.91 -19.21 -4.48
CA THR A 423 7.31 -20.28 -5.40
C THR A 423 6.08 -20.78 -6.16
N SER A 424 6.28 -21.37 -7.35
CA SER A 424 5.18 -22.08 -8.03
C SER A 424 4.71 -23.28 -7.19
N GLY A 425 3.41 -23.52 -7.09
CA GLY A 425 2.85 -24.63 -6.32
C GLY A 425 1.32 -24.58 -6.16
N VAL A 426 0.77 -25.66 -5.59
CA VAL A 426 -0.64 -25.71 -5.19
C VAL A 426 -0.77 -25.23 -3.75
N TYR A 427 -1.58 -24.20 -3.56
CA TYR A 427 -1.89 -23.60 -2.27
C TYR A 427 -3.33 -23.89 -1.89
N ARG A 428 -3.54 -24.47 -0.71
CA ARG A 428 -4.88 -24.66 -0.14
C ARG A 428 -5.25 -23.45 0.70
N ILE A 429 -6.38 -22.83 0.38
CA ILE A 429 -6.96 -21.73 1.17
C ILE A 429 -8.36 -22.09 1.69
N PHE A 430 -8.65 -21.63 2.90
CA PHE A 430 -9.92 -21.81 3.59
C PHE A 430 -10.74 -20.51 3.52
N PRO A 431 -12.08 -20.60 3.62
CA PRO A 431 -12.95 -19.46 3.51
C PRO A 431 -12.71 -18.52 4.68
N MET A 432 -12.51 -17.24 4.41
CA MET A 432 -12.21 -16.25 5.44
C MET A 432 -13.45 -15.64 6.12
N ASP A 433 -14.65 -15.94 5.60
CA ASP A 433 -15.95 -15.53 6.15
C ASP A 433 -16.44 -16.52 7.22
N GLN A 434 -15.58 -16.71 8.22
CA GLN A 434 -15.77 -17.58 9.39
C GLN A 434 -15.67 -16.75 10.67
N THR A 435 -16.23 -17.26 11.76
CA THR A 435 -16.21 -16.56 13.06
C THR A 435 -14.97 -16.86 13.90
N VAL A 436 -14.21 -17.90 13.57
CA VAL A 436 -13.02 -18.34 14.33
C VAL A 436 -11.88 -18.66 13.38
N LEU A 437 -10.68 -18.20 13.75
CA LEU A 437 -9.43 -18.59 13.08
C LEU A 437 -8.84 -19.86 13.70
N ASP A 438 -8.43 -20.75 12.82
CA ASP A 438 -7.57 -21.88 13.11
C ASP A 438 -6.14 -21.50 12.67
N PRO A 439 -5.18 -21.37 13.59
CA PRO A 439 -3.82 -20.94 13.26
C PRO A 439 -3.07 -21.91 12.32
N GLU A 440 -3.54 -23.16 12.21
CA GLU A 440 -2.94 -24.15 11.30
C GLU A 440 -3.41 -23.97 9.85
N ARG A 441 -4.44 -23.15 9.61
CA ARG A 441 -5.02 -22.93 8.28
C ARG A 441 -4.48 -21.67 7.61
N ARG A 442 -4.68 -21.60 6.30
CA ARG A 442 -4.41 -20.42 5.47
C ARG A 442 -5.72 -19.94 4.88
N TYR A 443 -6.10 -18.69 5.08
CA TYR A 443 -7.42 -18.17 4.69
C TYR A 443 -7.37 -17.24 3.48
N ALA A 444 -6.18 -16.85 3.06
CA ALA A 444 -5.92 -16.06 1.88
C ALA A 444 -4.56 -16.43 1.29
N LEU A 445 -4.37 -16.08 0.02
CA LEU A 445 -3.09 -16.18 -0.68
C LEU A 445 -2.63 -14.79 -1.09
N ARG A 446 -1.36 -14.48 -0.82
CA ARG A 446 -0.70 -13.27 -1.29
C ARG A 446 0.34 -13.65 -2.33
N VAL A 447 0.26 -13.07 -3.52
CA VAL A 447 1.19 -13.29 -4.64
C VAL A 447 1.73 -11.94 -5.07
N THR A 448 3.04 -11.76 -5.05
CA THR A 448 3.64 -10.48 -5.44
C THR A 448 3.47 -10.25 -6.94
N LYS A 449 2.90 -9.09 -7.31
CA LYS A 449 2.81 -8.64 -8.70
C LYS A 449 4.06 -7.84 -9.07
N ASP A 450 4.35 -6.80 -8.27
CA ASP A 450 5.47 -5.88 -8.48
C ASP A 450 5.85 -5.17 -7.16
N ALA A 451 6.78 -4.22 -7.22
CA ALA A 451 7.30 -3.51 -6.05
C ALA A 451 6.24 -2.73 -5.24
N GLY A 452 5.08 -2.41 -5.83
CA GLY A 452 4.01 -1.66 -5.18
C GLY A 452 2.69 -2.44 -5.03
N ARG A 453 2.58 -3.65 -5.58
CA ARG A 453 1.34 -4.41 -5.62
C ARG A 453 1.54 -5.89 -5.32
N ASP A 454 0.63 -6.41 -4.50
CA ASP A 454 0.36 -7.83 -4.36
C ASP A 454 -1.03 -8.17 -4.90
N TYR A 455 -1.17 -9.32 -5.53
CA TYR A 455 -2.44 -10.02 -5.65
C TYR A 455 -2.79 -10.64 -4.31
N TRP A 456 -4.03 -10.40 -3.90
CA TRP A 456 -4.66 -11.07 -2.79
C TRP A 456 -5.81 -11.92 -3.30
N VAL A 457 -5.84 -13.17 -2.85
CA VAL A 457 -6.81 -14.18 -3.26
C VAL A 457 -7.70 -14.54 -2.08
N ASP A 458 -9.00 -14.24 -2.19
CA ASP A 458 -9.99 -14.61 -1.18
C ASP A 458 -10.80 -15.82 -1.63
N PHE A 459 -11.06 -16.72 -0.69
CA PHE A 459 -12.12 -17.71 -0.80
C PHE A 459 -13.18 -17.46 0.27
N ARG A 460 -14.45 -17.65 -0.08
CA ARG A 460 -15.59 -17.35 0.79
C ARG A 460 -16.75 -18.32 0.49
N GLN A 461 -17.54 -18.69 1.51
CA GLN A 461 -18.60 -19.71 1.38
C GLN A 461 -19.94 -19.33 2.02
N LYS A 462 -19.98 -18.36 2.93
CA LYS A 462 -21.17 -17.98 3.69
C LYS A 462 -22.23 -17.31 2.83
N TYR A 463 -21.81 -16.52 1.85
CA TYR A 463 -22.68 -15.69 1.01
C TYR A 463 -23.01 -16.37 -0.33
N ASN A 464 -23.46 -17.62 -0.29
CA ASN A 464 -23.53 -18.49 -1.47
C ASN A 464 -24.91 -18.65 -2.12
N ALA A 465 -26.00 -18.27 -1.43
CA ALA A 465 -27.36 -18.55 -1.88
C ALA A 465 -27.69 -17.90 -3.24
N ASP A 466 -27.14 -16.70 -3.49
CA ASP A 466 -27.37 -15.93 -4.73
C ASP A 466 -26.10 -15.73 -5.57
N HIS A 467 -24.96 -16.33 -5.20
CA HIS A 467 -23.66 -15.91 -5.76
C HIS A 467 -22.71 -17.07 -6.12
N ARG A 468 -23.11 -17.87 -7.12
CA ARG A 468 -22.37 -19.06 -7.60
C ARG A 468 -20.89 -18.80 -7.91
N TRP A 469 -20.56 -17.66 -8.53
CA TRP A 469 -19.20 -17.30 -8.94
C TRP A 469 -18.23 -17.32 -7.77
N PHE A 470 -18.74 -16.89 -6.61
CA PHE A 470 -18.00 -16.77 -5.36
C PHE A 470 -17.88 -18.11 -4.63
N ARG A 471 -18.93 -18.94 -4.72
CA ARG A 471 -18.94 -20.27 -4.13
C ARG A 471 -17.93 -21.22 -4.78
N ASP A 472 -17.73 -21.07 -6.09
CA ASP A 472 -16.94 -21.98 -6.91
C ASP A 472 -15.72 -21.29 -7.53
N GLY A 473 -15.24 -20.23 -6.88
CA GLY A 473 -14.12 -19.44 -7.36
C GLY A 473 -13.43 -18.67 -6.25
N VAL A 474 -12.43 -17.89 -6.64
CA VAL A 474 -11.66 -17.01 -5.76
C VAL A 474 -11.72 -15.57 -6.26
N LEU A 475 -11.84 -14.61 -5.36
CA LEU A 475 -11.72 -13.19 -5.73
C LEU A 475 -10.25 -12.83 -5.84
N LEU A 476 -9.92 -12.00 -6.82
CA LEU A 476 -8.63 -11.34 -6.91
C LEU A 476 -8.77 -9.86 -6.60
N HIS A 477 -7.90 -9.35 -5.76
CA HIS A 477 -7.78 -7.91 -5.51
C HIS A 477 -6.32 -7.50 -5.43
N TRP A 478 -6.01 -6.28 -5.87
CA TRP A 478 -4.72 -5.68 -5.61
C TRP A 478 -4.68 -5.06 -4.22
N SER A 479 -3.51 -5.13 -3.60
CA SER A 479 -3.18 -4.23 -2.50
C SER A 479 -3.30 -2.78 -2.95
N ARG A 480 -3.38 -1.87 -1.98
CA ARG A 480 -3.37 -0.43 -2.23
C ARG A 480 -2.19 -0.03 -3.13
N TRP A 481 -2.42 0.79 -4.17
CA TRP A 481 -1.39 1.38 -5.02
C TRP A 481 -1.87 2.67 -5.72
N GLY A 482 -0.96 3.50 -6.24
CA GLY A 482 -1.31 4.73 -6.99
C GLY A 482 -1.39 6.02 -6.15
N GLN A 483 -0.44 6.24 -5.25
CA GLN A 483 -0.53 7.27 -4.19
C GLN A 483 -0.48 8.76 -4.60
N ASN A 484 -0.51 9.10 -5.89
CA ASN A 484 -0.32 10.49 -6.33
C ASN A 484 -1.40 10.91 -7.32
N GLN A 485 -2.54 11.41 -6.83
CA GLN A 485 -3.16 12.61 -7.41
C GLN A 485 -4.29 13.16 -6.53
N VAL A 486 -4.30 14.48 -6.38
CA VAL A 486 -5.34 15.28 -5.76
C VAL A 486 -6.12 15.92 -6.91
N GLY A 487 -7.35 15.46 -7.18
CA GLY A 487 -8.15 15.97 -8.30
C GLY A 487 -9.41 15.13 -8.58
N ASN A 488 -10.31 15.65 -9.42
CA ASN A 488 -11.58 15.00 -9.80
C ASN A 488 -11.35 13.58 -10.36
N GLU A 489 -12.12 12.60 -9.91
CA GLU A 489 -11.92 11.15 -10.16
C GLU A 489 -11.86 10.74 -11.63
N ASP A 490 -12.35 11.61 -12.52
CA ASP A 490 -12.27 11.37 -13.96
C ASP A 490 -10.83 11.32 -14.49
N GLN A 491 -9.81 11.79 -13.76
CA GLN A 491 -8.41 11.81 -14.22
C GLN A 491 -7.46 10.91 -13.39
N VAL A 492 -7.94 10.22 -12.34
CA VAL A 492 -7.06 9.57 -11.36
C VAL A 492 -6.71 8.13 -11.75
N VAL A 493 -5.46 7.94 -12.17
CA VAL A 493 -4.84 6.62 -12.30
C VAL A 493 -4.46 6.14 -10.89
N GLY A 494 -5.05 5.02 -10.44
CA GLY A 494 -4.85 4.54 -9.07
C GLY A 494 -5.56 5.46 -8.06
N GLY A 495 -6.86 5.26 -7.89
CA GLY A 495 -7.70 6.04 -6.97
C GLY A 495 -7.59 5.54 -5.54
N ASN A 496 -8.39 6.14 -4.66
CA ASN A 496 -8.21 6.13 -3.21
C ASN A 496 -7.66 4.79 -2.69
N ARG A 497 -6.47 4.89 -2.10
CA ARG A 497 -5.87 4.28 -0.89
C ARG A 497 -6.40 2.97 -0.27
N GLY A 498 -7.44 2.31 -0.76
CA GLY A 498 -7.86 0.96 -0.39
C GLY A 498 -7.53 -0.10 -1.44
N GLY A 499 -7.85 -1.37 -1.14
CA GLY A 499 -7.64 -2.48 -2.08
C GLY A 499 -8.64 -2.47 -3.24
N GLN A 500 -8.24 -3.03 -4.38
CA GLN A 500 -9.00 -2.98 -5.63
C GLN A 500 -9.42 -4.37 -6.11
N LEU A 501 -10.72 -4.64 -6.13
CA LEU A 501 -11.30 -5.80 -6.80
C LEU A 501 -10.95 -5.79 -8.29
N LEU A 502 -10.41 -6.91 -8.77
CA LEU A 502 -10.19 -7.12 -10.19
C LEU A 502 -11.41 -7.81 -10.80
N ASP A 503 -12.04 -7.16 -11.76
CA ASP A 503 -13.03 -7.79 -12.61
C ASP A 503 -12.31 -8.72 -13.60
N THR A 504 -12.27 -10.02 -13.29
CA THR A 504 -11.58 -11.00 -14.17
C THR A 504 -12.36 -11.38 -15.41
N THR A 505 -13.54 -10.77 -15.61
CA THR A 505 -14.43 -10.94 -16.77
C THR A 505 -14.88 -9.57 -17.28
N PRO A 506 -13.95 -8.65 -17.59
CA PRO A 506 -14.25 -7.24 -17.77
C PRO A 506 -15.31 -7.00 -18.85
N GLY A 507 -16.33 -6.24 -18.45
CA GLY A 507 -17.46 -5.86 -19.27
C GLY A 507 -18.50 -6.97 -19.49
N SER A 508 -18.43 -8.11 -18.77
CA SER A 508 -19.40 -9.21 -18.86
C SER A 508 -20.85 -8.72 -18.74
N ALA A 509 -21.83 -9.58 -19.05
CA ALA A 509 -23.24 -9.25 -18.82
C ALA A 509 -23.56 -9.02 -17.33
N ASP A 510 -22.82 -9.70 -16.44
CA ASP A 510 -23.01 -9.67 -14.98
C ASP A 510 -22.20 -8.52 -14.32
N GLY A 511 -21.40 -7.79 -15.10
CA GLY A 511 -20.52 -6.72 -14.61
C GLY A 511 -19.53 -7.26 -13.57
N LYS A 512 -19.29 -6.54 -12.49
CA LYS A 512 -18.35 -7.00 -11.44
C LYS A 512 -18.89 -8.16 -10.60
N ASN A 513 -20.11 -8.65 -10.87
CA ASN A 513 -20.68 -9.77 -10.12
C ASN A 513 -20.09 -11.13 -10.55
N ASP A 514 -19.40 -11.22 -11.67
CA ASP A 514 -18.66 -12.44 -12.08
C ASP A 514 -17.13 -12.30 -11.98
N ALA A 515 -16.68 -11.29 -11.22
CA ALA A 515 -15.28 -11.03 -10.93
C ALA A 515 -14.47 -12.23 -10.40
N PRO A 516 -15.01 -13.17 -9.59
CA PRO A 516 -14.25 -14.33 -9.14
C PRO A 516 -13.69 -15.19 -10.29
N VAL A 517 -12.43 -15.61 -10.18
CA VAL A 517 -11.86 -16.66 -11.02
C VAL A 517 -12.47 -17.98 -10.57
N VAL A 518 -13.27 -18.61 -11.41
CA VAL A 518 -13.95 -19.87 -11.09
C VAL A 518 -13.06 -21.09 -11.34
N ILE A 519 -13.40 -22.21 -10.70
CA ILE A 519 -12.71 -23.50 -10.83
C ILE A 519 -12.49 -23.86 -12.31
N GLY A 520 -11.23 -24.19 -12.64
CA GLY A 520 -10.77 -24.56 -13.98
C GLY A 520 -10.39 -23.39 -14.87
N ARG A 521 -10.72 -22.13 -14.51
CA ARG A 521 -10.31 -20.93 -15.25
C ARG A 521 -8.96 -20.44 -14.73
N THR A 522 -8.06 -20.06 -15.63
CA THR A 522 -6.77 -19.46 -15.26
C THR A 522 -6.84 -17.95 -15.42
N PHE A 523 -6.45 -17.22 -14.38
CA PHE A 523 -6.09 -15.82 -14.52
C PHE A 523 -4.59 -15.73 -14.81
N SER A 524 -4.20 -15.00 -15.87
CA SER A 524 -2.81 -14.85 -16.25
C SER A 524 -2.45 -13.37 -16.36
N ASP A 525 -1.63 -12.91 -15.42
CA ASP A 525 -0.86 -11.68 -15.57
C ASP A 525 0.48 -12.00 -16.22
N ARG A 526 0.49 -11.90 -17.55
CA ARG A 526 1.68 -12.18 -18.37
C ARG A 526 2.77 -11.14 -18.19
N GLU A 527 2.45 -9.96 -17.64
CA GLU A 527 3.42 -8.87 -17.43
C GLU A 527 4.27 -9.11 -16.18
N SER A 528 3.68 -9.72 -15.14
CA SER A 528 4.41 -10.13 -13.93
C SER A 528 4.79 -11.62 -13.91
N GLY A 529 4.37 -12.40 -14.91
CA GLY A 529 4.58 -13.85 -14.93
C GLY A 529 3.81 -14.55 -13.82
N VAL A 530 2.61 -14.06 -13.47
CA VAL A 530 1.76 -14.61 -12.41
C VAL A 530 0.55 -15.28 -13.04
N HIS A 531 0.39 -16.57 -12.75
CA HIS A 531 -0.74 -17.36 -13.22
C HIS A 531 -1.44 -18.03 -12.03
N ILE A 532 -2.76 -17.83 -11.92
CA ILE A 532 -3.56 -18.27 -10.77
C ILE A 532 -4.75 -19.09 -11.29
N THR A 533 -4.83 -20.36 -10.89
CA THR A 533 -5.88 -21.29 -11.34
C THR A 533 -6.51 -22.01 -10.15
N PRO A 534 -7.78 -21.73 -9.81
CA PRO A 534 -8.52 -22.53 -8.84
C PRO A 534 -8.78 -23.92 -9.43
N LEU A 535 -8.26 -24.95 -8.78
CA LEU A 535 -8.32 -26.33 -9.27
C LEU A 535 -9.62 -27.02 -8.89
N GLY A 536 -10.10 -26.77 -7.67
CA GLY A 536 -11.25 -27.47 -7.11
C GLY A 536 -11.37 -27.31 -5.61
N LYS A 537 -12.48 -27.84 -5.08
CA LYS A 537 -12.76 -27.86 -3.65
C LYS A 537 -12.03 -29.02 -2.96
N GLY A 538 -11.51 -28.76 -1.75
CA GLY A 538 -10.70 -29.72 -0.99
C GLY A 538 -11.50 -30.80 -0.25
N GLY A 539 -12.83 -30.66 -0.15
CA GLY A 539 -13.70 -31.58 0.60
C GLY A 539 -13.51 -31.47 2.12
N THR A 540 -13.13 -30.30 2.62
CA THR A 540 -12.85 -30.05 4.06
C THR A 540 -14.06 -29.45 4.78
N THR A 541 -13.98 -29.30 6.10
CA THR A 541 -14.98 -28.56 6.90
C THR A 541 -14.32 -27.48 7.77
N PRO A 542 -14.64 -26.19 7.57
CA PRO A 542 -15.28 -25.62 6.37
C PRO A 542 -14.54 -26.01 5.08
N GLU A 543 -15.29 -25.97 3.97
CA GLU A 543 -14.79 -26.30 2.62
C GLU A 543 -13.56 -25.47 2.28
N SER A 544 -12.61 -26.00 1.52
CA SER A 544 -11.40 -25.28 1.09
C SER A 544 -11.29 -25.23 -0.43
N MET A 545 -10.42 -24.37 -0.95
CA MET A 545 -10.10 -24.26 -2.36
C MET A 545 -8.62 -24.55 -2.57
N ASP A 546 -8.31 -25.45 -3.50
CA ASP A 546 -6.93 -25.64 -3.98
C ASP A 546 -6.69 -24.69 -5.17
N VAL A 547 -5.63 -23.89 -5.08
CA VAL A 547 -5.26 -22.88 -6.07
C VAL A 547 -3.85 -23.16 -6.56
N GLN A 548 -3.69 -23.48 -7.83
CA GLN A 548 -2.39 -23.53 -8.49
C GLN A 548 -1.90 -22.11 -8.72
N VAL A 549 -0.66 -21.84 -8.30
CA VAL A 549 0.06 -20.63 -8.67
C VAL A 549 1.31 -21.02 -9.45
N HIS A 550 1.51 -20.39 -10.60
CA HIS A 550 2.76 -20.44 -11.34
C HIS A 550 3.36 -19.04 -11.39
N LEU A 551 4.66 -18.97 -11.05
CA LEU A 551 5.48 -17.76 -11.03
C LEU A 551 6.61 -17.91 -12.05
N GLY A 552 6.69 -16.97 -12.98
CA GLY A 552 7.68 -16.90 -14.05
C GLY A 552 7.05 -16.69 -15.42
N PHE A 553 7.90 -16.37 -16.40
CA PHE A 553 7.48 -16.09 -17.78
C PHE A 553 7.48 -17.32 -18.70
N PHE A 554 7.99 -18.46 -18.21
CA PHE A 554 8.07 -19.75 -18.91
C PHE A 554 8.47 -19.65 -20.41
N PRO A 555 9.69 -19.15 -20.72
CA PRO A 555 10.15 -19.03 -22.10
C PRO A 555 10.22 -20.43 -22.75
N GLY A 556 9.44 -20.63 -23.81
CA GLY A 556 9.31 -21.92 -24.50
C GLY A 556 8.02 -22.69 -24.18
N ASN A 557 7.18 -22.19 -23.28
CA ASN A 557 5.84 -22.72 -23.03
C ASN A 557 4.95 -22.59 -24.27
N ASN A 558 4.30 -23.68 -24.67
CA ASN A 558 3.43 -23.79 -25.82
C ASN A 558 2.00 -24.03 -25.35
N ALA A 559 1.05 -23.27 -25.89
CA ALA A 559 -0.34 -23.43 -25.50
C ALA A 559 -0.85 -24.87 -25.77
N PRO A 560 -1.77 -25.39 -24.94
CA PRO A 560 -2.39 -26.69 -25.17
C PRO A 560 -3.11 -26.76 -26.52
N VAL A 561 -3.35 -27.97 -26.99
CA VAL A 561 -4.03 -28.24 -28.28
C VAL A 561 -5.30 -29.05 -28.03
N ILE A 562 -6.45 -28.54 -28.48
CA ILE A 562 -7.71 -29.31 -28.52
C ILE A 562 -7.82 -30.06 -29.86
N HIS A 563 -7.73 -31.38 -29.80
CA HIS A 563 -7.94 -32.26 -30.96
C HIS A 563 -9.42 -32.38 -31.31
N SER A 564 -10.29 -32.53 -30.30
CA SER A 564 -11.73 -32.63 -30.51
C SER A 564 -12.55 -32.08 -29.33
N LEU A 565 -13.73 -31.53 -29.66
CA LEU A 565 -14.77 -31.16 -28.70
C LEU A 565 -16.07 -31.79 -29.19
N THR A 566 -16.71 -32.60 -28.34
CA THR A 566 -17.91 -33.37 -28.71
C THR A 566 -19.05 -33.13 -27.72
N ALA A 567 -20.28 -33.20 -28.24
CA ALA A 567 -21.52 -33.20 -27.46
C ALA A 567 -22.34 -34.43 -27.86
N SER A 568 -23.00 -35.09 -26.91
CA SER A 568 -23.84 -36.27 -27.19
C SER A 568 -25.01 -35.98 -28.15
N THR A 569 -25.46 -34.72 -28.18
CA THR A 569 -26.40 -34.18 -29.17
C THR A 569 -26.25 -32.66 -29.23
N THR A 570 -26.45 -32.06 -30.41
CA THR A 570 -26.51 -30.61 -30.58
C THR A 570 -27.94 -30.06 -30.57
N THR A 571 -28.96 -30.92 -30.55
CA THR A 571 -30.37 -30.54 -30.55
C THR A 571 -31.17 -31.27 -29.45
N PRO A 572 -30.85 -31.07 -28.17
CA PRO A 572 -31.55 -31.73 -27.07
C PRO A 572 -32.99 -31.19 -26.91
N ALA A 573 -33.90 -32.06 -26.48
CA ALA A 573 -35.15 -31.61 -25.89
C ALA A 573 -34.86 -30.88 -24.56
N LEU A 574 -35.79 -30.02 -24.11
CA LEU A 574 -35.65 -29.36 -22.81
C LEU A 574 -35.51 -30.38 -21.68
N ASN A 575 -34.63 -30.08 -20.73
CA ASN A 575 -34.23 -30.96 -19.61
C ASN A 575 -33.53 -32.27 -20.05
N GLY A 576 -33.28 -32.46 -21.34
CA GLY A 576 -32.41 -33.53 -21.83
C GLY A 576 -30.97 -33.32 -21.35
N THR A 577 -30.33 -34.40 -20.88
CA THR A 577 -28.92 -34.34 -20.48
C THR A 577 -28.03 -34.41 -21.71
N VAL A 578 -27.17 -33.42 -21.86
CA VAL A 578 -26.10 -33.41 -22.88
C VAL A 578 -24.77 -33.66 -22.17
N ASN A 579 -24.04 -34.66 -22.66
CA ASN A 579 -22.70 -34.97 -22.19
C ASN A 579 -21.69 -34.34 -23.15
N PHE A 580 -20.71 -33.65 -22.60
CA PHE A 580 -19.63 -33.00 -23.34
C PHE A 580 -18.30 -33.68 -23.00
N SER A 581 -17.44 -33.83 -24.01
CA SER A 581 -16.07 -34.34 -23.85
C SER A 581 -15.13 -33.54 -24.73
N VAL A 582 -13.98 -33.17 -24.18
CA VAL A 582 -12.86 -32.57 -24.90
C VAL A 582 -11.67 -33.52 -24.88
N ASP A 583 -10.97 -33.62 -26.01
CA ASP A 583 -9.69 -34.30 -26.13
C ASP A 583 -8.62 -33.24 -26.38
N ALA A 584 -7.72 -33.08 -25.43
CA ALA A 584 -6.69 -32.05 -25.43
C ALA A 584 -5.37 -32.57 -24.87
N THR A 585 -4.27 -32.03 -25.37
CA THR A 585 -2.91 -32.34 -24.92
C THR A 585 -2.08 -31.08 -24.81
N ASP A 586 -1.17 -31.06 -23.86
CA ASP A 586 -0.14 -30.03 -23.77
C ASP A 586 1.14 -30.49 -24.49
N PRO A 587 1.72 -29.69 -25.41
CA PRO A 587 2.97 -30.05 -26.09
C PRO A 587 4.17 -30.23 -25.16
N ASP A 588 4.20 -29.51 -24.03
CA ASP A 588 5.28 -29.53 -23.04
C ASP A 588 5.03 -30.56 -21.94
N GLY A 589 3.86 -31.21 -21.95
CA GLY A 589 3.46 -32.24 -21.00
C GLY A 589 2.91 -31.68 -19.69
N ASP A 590 2.50 -30.41 -19.69
CA ASP A 590 1.95 -29.76 -18.51
C ASP A 590 0.56 -30.30 -18.11
N PRO A 591 0.24 -30.31 -16.80
CA PRO A 591 -1.12 -30.59 -16.34
C PRO A 591 -2.11 -29.57 -16.88
N LEU A 592 -3.31 -30.04 -17.25
CA LEU A 592 -4.33 -29.22 -17.87
C LEU A 592 -5.48 -28.87 -16.89
N ALA A 593 -5.93 -27.62 -16.94
CA ALA A 593 -7.18 -27.15 -16.34
C ALA A 593 -8.25 -26.93 -17.42
N TYR A 594 -9.51 -27.20 -17.07
CA TYR A 594 -10.65 -27.16 -17.99
C TYR A 594 -11.73 -26.23 -17.45
N PHE A 595 -12.04 -25.17 -18.18
CA PHE A 595 -13.18 -24.30 -17.92
C PHE A 595 -14.27 -24.50 -18.97
N TRP A 596 -15.46 -24.88 -18.51
CA TRP A 596 -16.64 -25.06 -19.36
C TRP A 596 -17.60 -23.89 -19.15
N ASP A 597 -17.89 -23.12 -20.20
CA ASP A 597 -18.92 -22.09 -20.23
C ASP A 597 -20.12 -22.60 -21.07
N PHE A 598 -21.29 -22.75 -20.45
CA PHE A 598 -22.48 -23.25 -21.14
C PHE A 598 -23.28 -22.16 -21.89
N GLY A 599 -22.81 -20.90 -21.88
CA GLY A 599 -23.48 -19.78 -22.56
C GLY A 599 -24.76 -19.30 -21.87
N ASP A 600 -25.03 -19.76 -20.65
CA ASP A 600 -26.15 -19.39 -19.79
C ASP A 600 -25.71 -18.87 -18.42
N ALA A 601 -24.45 -18.41 -18.37
CA ALA A 601 -23.74 -18.00 -17.18
C ALA A 601 -23.57 -19.14 -16.14
N THR A 602 -23.85 -20.39 -16.51
CA THR A 602 -23.41 -21.56 -15.73
C THR A 602 -22.17 -22.18 -16.33
N TYR A 603 -21.41 -22.89 -15.50
CA TYR A 603 -20.15 -23.49 -15.85
C TYR A 603 -20.03 -24.93 -15.30
N GLY A 604 -19.11 -25.68 -15.88
CA GLY A 604 -18.85 -27.08 -15.53
C GLY A 604 -17.81 -27.26 -14.42
N VAL A 605 -17.46 -28.52 -14.17
CA VAL A 605 -16.34 -28.91 -13.30
C VAL A 605 -15.01 -28.82 -14.06
N ASN A 606 -13.90 -28.72 -13.32
CA ASN A 606 -12.54 -28.79 -13.87
C ASN A 606 -12.19 -30.23 -14.30
N ALA A 607 -12.72 -30.66 -15.44
CA ALA A 607 -12.46 -31.97 -16.02
C ALA A 607 -12.66 -31.96 -17.55
N ALA A 608 -12.02 -32.91 -18.23
CA ALA A 608 -12.16 -33.11 -19.68
C ALA A 608 -13.57 -33.53 -20.12
N ALA A 609 -14.45 -33.92 -19.18
CA ALA A 609 -15.83 -34.26 -19.46
C ALA A 609 -16.78 -33.61 -18.45
N THR A 610 -17.96 -33.21 -18.92
CA THR A 610 -19.01 -32.61 -18.09
C THR A 610 -20.40 -32.91 -18.66
N SER A 611 -21.46 -32.63 -17.90
CA SER A 611 -22.84 -32.76 -18.39
C SER A 611 -23.70 -31.57 -17.98
N LYS A 612 -24.71 -31.27 -18.80
CA LYS A 612 -25.63 -30.15 -18.59
C LYS A 612 -27.04 -30.49 -19.08
N GLN A 613 -28.03 -30.01 -18.36
CA GLN A 613 -29.43 -29.98 -18.81
C GLN A 613 -29.82 -28.54 -19.15
N PHE A 614 -30.39 -28.34 -20.34
CA PHE A 614 -30.86 -27.03 -20.80
C PHE A 614 -32.36 -26.90 -20.55
N THR A 615 -32.75 -25.95 -19.71
CA THR A 615 -34.14 -25.77 -19.27
C THR A 615 -34.93 -24.77 -20.12
N THR A 616 -34.23 -23.91 -20.85
CA THR A 616 -34.84 -22.83 -21.68
C THR A 616 -34.62 -23.09 -23.16
N ALA A 617 -35.68 -22.93 -23.98
CA ALA A 617 -35.59 -23.08 -25.42
C ALA A 617 -34.87 -21.89 -26.06
N ARG A 618 -33.59 -22.07 -26.40
CA ARG A 618 -32.71 -21.04 -26.95
C ARG A 618 -31.45 -21.66 -27.57
N HIS A 619 -30.61 -20.82 -28.18
CA HIS A 619 -29.30 -21.22 -28.67
C HIS A 619 -28.25 -21.00 -27.57
N TYR A 620 -27.34 -21.96 -27.40
CA TYR A 620 -26.26 -21.92 -26.42
C TYR A 620 -24.93 -22.16 -27.14
N ALA A 621 -24.00 -21.21 -27.06
CA ALA A 621 -22.62 -21.43 -27.49
C ALA A 621 -21.85 -22.01 -26.29
N VAL A 622 -21.70 -23.33 -26.27
CA VAL A 622 -20.93 -24.01 -25.21
C VAL A 622 -19.47 -23.95 -25.59
N ARG A 623 -18.63 -23.42 -24.70
CA ARG A 623 -17.19 -23.26 -24.90
C ARG A 623 -16.41 -24.03 -23.84
N CYS A 624 -15.36 -24.71 -24.27
CA CYS A 624 -14.35 -25.27 -23.37
C CYS A 624 -13.05 -24.49 -23.57
N ILE A 625 -12.47 -23.99 -22.48
CA ILE A 625 -11.13 -23.41 -22.44
C ILE A 625 -10.24 -24.42 -21.69
N VAL A 626 -9.10 -24.74 -22.29
CA VAL A 626 -8.09 -25.64 -21.75
C VAL A 626 -6.82 -24.82 -21.52
N SER A 627 -6.30 -24.86 -20.30
CA SER A 627 -5.14 -24.07 -19.86
C SER A 627 -4.04 -24.98 -19.34
N ASP A 628 -2.79 -24.63 -19.64
CA ASP A 628 -1.57 -25.21 -19.04
C ASP A 628 -1.27 -24.63 -17.64
N MET A 629 -2.05 -23.64 -17.21
CA MET A 629 -1.90 -22.87 -15.96
C MET A 629 -0.60 -22.02 -15.88
N LYS A 630 0.15 -21.92 -16.97
CA LYS A 630 1.36 -21.08 -17.17
C LYS A 630 1.14 -19.98 -18.22
N GLY A 631 -0.12 -19.77 -18.61
CA GLY A 631 -0.54 -18.67 -19.46
C GLY A 631 -0.80 -19.04 -20.92
N GLY A 632 -0.55 -20.29 -21.30
CA GLY A 632 -0.99 -20.87 -22.57
C GLY A 632 -2.40 -21.44 -22.43
N GLU A 633 -3.29 -20.99 -23.30
CA GLU A 633 -4.68 -21.43 -23.32
C GLU A 633 -5.13 -21.70 -24.74
N THR A 634 -6.02 -22.68 -24.89
CA THR A 634 -6.77 -22.91 -26.12
C THR A 634 -8.24 -23.06 -25.81
N SER A 635 -9.11 -22.67 -26.74
CA SER A 635 -10.55 -22.82 -26.58
C SER A 635 -11.21 -23.33 -27.85
N LYS A 636 -12.36 -23.99 -27.68
CA LYS A 636 -13.21 -24.48 -28.78
C LYS A 636 -14.67 -24.35 -28.41
N LEU A 637 -15.52 -24.04 -29.39
CA LEU A 637 -16.96 -23.88 -29.19
C LEU A 637 -17.80 -24.95 -29.91
N VAL A 638 -18.97 -25.25 -29.35
CA VAL A 638 -20.03 -26.05 -29.97
C VAL A 638 -21.40 -25.38 -29.76
N LEU A 639 -22.17 -25.24 -30.84
CA LEU A 639 -23.51 -24.66 -30.78
C LEU A 639 -24.55 -25.73 -30.41
N ILE A 640 -25.31 -25.49 -29.34
CA ILE A 640 -26.43 -26.31 -28.90
C ILE A 640 -27.75 -25.56 -29.12
N THR A 641 -28.68 -26.19 -29.82
CA THR A 641 -30.03 -25.69 -30.09
C THR A 641 -31.01 -26.47 -29.22
N ALA A 642 -31.31 -25.96 -28.01
CA ALA A 642 -32.22 -26.66 -27.11
C ALA A 642 -33.68 -26.30 -27.41
N GLY A 643 -34.54 -27.32 -27.55
CA GLY A 643 -35.96 -27.13 -27.87
C GLY A 643 -36.19 -26.48 -29.24
N ALA A 644 -37.19 -25.60 -29.32
CA ALA A 644 -37.57 -24.87 -30.53
C ALA A 644 -37.42 -23.34 -30.33
N PRO A 645 -36.20 -22.80 -30.41
CA PRO A 645 -35.94 -21.41 -30.09
C PRO A 645 -36.51 -20.45 -31.15
N SER A 646 -37.07 -19.32 -30.70
CA SER A 646 -37.50 -18.21 -31.56
C SER A 646 -36.40 -17.17 -31.85
N THR A 647 -35.22 -17.35 -31.22
CA THR A 647 -34.05 -16.50 -31.40
C THR A 647 -33.19 -16.96 -32.57
N ARG A 648 -32.28 -16.10 -33.02
CA ARG A 648 -31.33 -16.38 -34.10
C ARG A 648 -29.87 -16.22 -33.65
N THR A 649 -28.94 -16.52 -34.56
CA THR A 649 -27.49 -16.46 -34.33
C THR A 649 -26.78 -15.54 -35.35
N ALA A 650 -25.62 -15.02 -34.97
CA ALA A 650 -24.68 -14.38 -35.90
C ALA A 650 -23.28 -14.95 -35.68
N SER A 651 -22.57 -15.30 -36.75
CA SER A 651 -21.25 -15.96 -36.67
C SER A 651 -20.26 -15.38 -37.66
N GLY A 652 -18.97 -15.52 -37.34
CA GLY A 652 -17.86 -15.03 -38.15
C GLY A 652 -16.52 -15.42 -37.53
N ARG A 653 -15.45 -14.82 -38.07
CA ARG A 653 -14.07 -15.03 -37.63
C ARG A 653 -13.35 -13.74 -37.29
N VAL A 654 -12.37 -13.84 -36.40
CA VAL A 654 -11.39 -12.78 -36.17
C VAL A 654 -10.00 -13.29 -36.48
N LEU A 655 -9.34 -12.63 -37.43
CA LEU A 655 -7.99 -12.95 -37.89
C LEU A 655 -7.07 -11.73 -37.70
N ASP A 656 -5.76 -11.92 -37.58
CA ASP A 656 -4.79 -10.82 -37.62
C ASP A 656 -4.54 -10.36 -39.07
N GLY A 657 -3.70 -9.33 -39.25
CA GLY A 657 -3.31 -8.83 -40.58
C GLY A 657 -2.54 -9.84 -41.46
N LEU A 658 -2.09 -10.96 -40.89
CA LEU A 658 -1.39 -12.06 -41.57
C LEU A 658 -2.33 -13.25 -41.86
N GLY A 659 -3.58 -13.19 -41.39
CA GLY A 659 -4.57 -14.26 -41.54
C GLY A 659 -4.52 -15.33 -40.44
N ASN A 660 -3.77 -15.14 -39.37
CA ASN A 660 -3.76 -16.06 -38.23
C ASN A 660 -5.00 -15.82 -37.34
N PRO A 661 -5.56 -16.88 -36.73
CA PRO A 661 -6.72 -16.75 -35.84
C PRO A 661 -6.39 -15.99 -34.56
N VAL A 662 -7.30 -15.11 -34.13
CA VAL A 662 -7.19 -14.38 -32.87
C VAL A 662 -8.26 -14.87 -31.90
N ALA A 663 -7.81 -15.64 -30.91
CA ALA A 663 -8.65 -16.21 -29.86
C ALA A 663 -9.08 -15.15 -28.83
N GLU A 664 -10.12 -15.47 -28.05
CA GLU A 664 -10.57 -14.68 -26.89
C GLU A 664 -10.88 -13.20 -27.23
N VAL A 665 -11.31 -12.94 -28.47
CA VAL A 665 -11.88 -11.65 -28.88
C VAL A 665 -13.35 -11.66 -28.54
N ARG A 666 -13.82 -10.65 -27.83
CA ARG A 666 -15.22 -10.53 -27.49
C ARG A 666 -15.99 -9.76 -28.54
N ILE A 667 -17.00 -10.39 -29.13
CA ILE A 667 -17.93 -9.75 -30.06
C ILE A 667 -19.19 -9.38 -29.29
N GLN A 668 -19.55 -8.10 -29.22
CA GLN A 668 -20.64 -7.64 -28.34
C GLN A 668 -21.46 -6.47 -28.88
N ASN A 669 -22.66 -6.28 -28.34
CA ASN A 669 -23.58 -5.19 -28.68
C ASN A 669 -23.47 -3.94 -27.80
N GLY A 670 -22.48 -3.89 -26.89
CA GLY A 670 -22.24 -2.76 -25.98
C GLY A 670 -23.33 -2.50 -24.92
N SER A 671 -24.32 -3.40 -24.77
CA SER A 671 -25.33 -3.33 -23.69
C SER A 671 -24.85 -4.10 -22.45
N THR A 672 -25.58 -4.03 -21.33
CA THR A 672 -25.31 -4.81 -20.11
C THR A 672 -26.57 -5.55 -19.64
N GLY A 673 -26.44 -6.46 -18.67
CA GLY A 673 -27.56 -7.20 -18.09
C GLY A 673 -28.38 -7.98 -19.13
N THR A 674 -29.72 -7.92 -19.04
CA THR A 674 -30.62 -8.71 -19.90
C THR A 674 -30.60 -8.31 -21.38
N SER A 675 -30.10 -7.11 -21.70
CA SER A 675 -29.99 -6.61 -23.08
C SER A 675 -28.64 -6.94 -23.73
N PHE A 676 -27.66 -7.41 -22.96
CA PHE A 676 -26.35 -7.81 -23.49
C PHE A 676 -26.48 -8.96 -24.49
N ARG A 677 -25.80 -8.84 -25.62
CA ARG A 677 -25.60 -9.91 -26.60
C ARG A 677 -24.14 -9.92 -27.00
N GLY A 678 -23.52 -11.10 -26.94
CA GLY A 678 -22.16 -11.28 -27.41
C GLY A 678 -21.68 -12.72 -27.40
N ALA A 679 -20.44 -12.91 -27.83
CA ALA A 679 -19.73 -14.17 -27.86
C ALA A 679 -18.22 -13.91 -27.77
N TRP A 680 -17.46 -14.97 -27.57
CA TRP A 680 -16.00 -14.96 -27.62
C TRP A 680 -15.54 -15.77 -28.83
N THR A 681 -14.43 -15.36 -29.45
CA THR A 681 -13.75 -16.21 -30.41
C THR A 681 -13.05 -17.38 -29.73
N ASP A 682 -13.09 -18.54 -30.34
CA ASP A 682 -12.28 -19.68 -29.93
C ASP A 682 -10.86 -19.61 -30.51
N SER A 683 -10.01 -20.61 -30.27
CA SER A 683 -8.63 -20.64 -30.79
C SER A 683 -8.49 -20.64 -32.31
N ASN A 684 -9.56 -20.93 -33.06
CA ASN A 684 -9.60 -20.81 -34.52
C ASN A 684 -10.11 -19.43 -34.97
N GLY A 685 -10.34 -18.51 -34.03
CA GLY A 685 -10.93 -17.20 -34.29
C GLY A 685 -12.43 -17.25 -34.54
N ASP A 686 -13.08 -18.41 -34.42
CA ASP A 686 -14.51 -18.60 -34.72
C ASP A 686 -15.37 -18.11 -33.56
N PHE A 687 -16.46 -17.40 -33.84
CA PHE A 687 -17.45 -17.00 -32.82
C PHE A 687 -18.89 -17.23 -33.28
N VAL A 688 -19.80 -17.40 -32.30
CA VAL A 688 -21.25 -17.45 -32.54
C VAL A 688 -22.00 -16.67 -31.47
N VAL A 689 -22.49 -15.47 -31.82
CA VAL A 689 -23.41 -14.69 -30.99
C VAL A 689 -24.79 -15.33 -31.03
N THR A 690 -25.29 -15.74 -29.87
CA THR A 690 -26.59 -16.39 -29.72
C THR A 690 -27.67 -15.43 -29.20
N ASN A 691 -28.93 -15.89 -29.23
CA ASN A 691 -30.06 -15.24 -28.57
C ASN A 691 -30.41 -13.85 -29.11
N LEU A 692 -30.09 -13.61 -30.38
CA LEU A 692 -30.48 -12.39 -31.07
C LEU A 692 -31.99 -12.41 -31.35
N THR A 693 -32.64 -11.26 -31.16
CA THR A 693 -34.03 -11.05 -31.59
C THR A 693 -34.08 -10.83 -33.10
N SER A 694 -35.28 -10.72 -33.67
CA SER A 694 -35.45 -10.43 -35.11
C SER A 694 -35.01 -9.01 -35.51
N SER A 695 -34.76 -8.12 -34.54
CA SER A 695 -34.27 -6.76 -34.77
C SER A 695 -32.80 -6.73 -35.21
N SER A 696 -32.39 -5.63 -35.84
CA SER A 696 -30.98 -5.38 -36.15
C SER A 696 -30.17 -5.17 -34.87
N VAL A 697 -28.92 -5.63 -34.87
CA VAL A 697 -27.99 -5.48 -33.74
C VAL A 697 -26.61 -5.11 -34.26
N LEU A 698 -26.01 -4.06 -33.70
CA LEU A 698 -24.62 -3.70 -33.97
C LEU A 698 -23.70 -4.57 -33.12
N LEU A 699 -22.70 -5.19 -33.74
CA LEU A 699 -21.68 -5.98 -33.05
C LEU A 699 -20.31 -5.31 -33.18
N THR A 700 -19.59 -5.23 -32.06
CA THR A 700 -18.28 -4.60 -31.92
C THR A 700 -17.31 -5.64 -31.32
N PRO A 701 -16.18 -5.93 -31.98
CA PRO A 701 -15.11 -6.77 -31.44
C PRO A 701 -14.28 -5.97 -30.44
N VAL A 702 -13.89 -6.61 -29.34
CA VAL A 702 -13.04 -5.97 -28.34
C VAL A 702 -12.10 -6.98 -27.66
N LYS A 703 -10.83 -6.60 -27.55
CA LYS A 703 -9.75 -7.34 -26.87
C LYS A 703 -8.63 -6.35 -26.51
N GLY A 704 -8.07 -6.49 -25.30
CA GLY A 704 -6.88 -5.73 -24.90
C GLY A 704 -5.73 -5.91 -25.88
N GLY A 705 -4.94 -4.85 -26.08
CA GLY A 705 -3.78 -4.89 -26.98
C GLY A 705 -4.11 -5.00 -28.47
N HIS A 706 -5.38 -4.84 -28.90
CA HIS A 706 -5.77 -4.94 -30.31
C HIS A 706 -6.72 -3.82 -30.77
N VAL A 707 -6.66 -3.48 -32.05
CA VAL A 707 -7.57 -2.58 -32.76
C VAL A 707 -8.18 -3.33 -33.95
N PHE A 708 -9.49 -3.19 -34.16
CA PHE A 708 -10.24 -4.01 -35.11
C PHE A 708 -10.75 -3.24 -36.33
N SER A 709 -10.78 -3.92 -37.48
CA SER A 709 -11.36 -3.43 -38.73
C SER A 709 -12.28 -4.50 -39.36
N PRO A 710 -13.53 -4.18 -39.73
CA PRO A 710 -14.22 -2.93 -39.42
C PRO A 710 -14.40 -2.76 -37.90
N VAL A 711 -14.57 -1.53 -37.42
CA VAL A 711 -14.75 -1.26 -35.98
C VAL A 711 -16.04 -1.90 -35.43
N ASN A 712 -17.07 -2.05 -36.28
CA ASN A 712 -18.31 -2.74 -35.94
C ASN A 712 -18.99 -3.26 -37.22
N ILE A 713 -19.87 -4.24 -37.07
CA ILE A 713 -20.71 -4.75 -38.15
C ILE A 713 -22.17 -4.78 -37.69
N ASN A 714 -23.07 -4.28 -38.53
CA ASN A 714 -24.50 -4.35 -38.30
C ASN A 714 -25.07 -5.71 -38.74
N VAL A 715 -25.62 -6.48 -37.80
CA VAL A 715 -26.41 -7.67 -38.10
C VAL A 715 -27.81 -7.22 -38.56
N PRO A 716 -28.22 -7.47 -39.81
CA PRO A 716 -29.52 -7.04 -40.32
C PRO A 716 -30.67 -7.78 -39.61
N SER A 717 -31.88 -7.23 -39.64
CA SER A 717 -33.08 -7.93 -39.17
C SER A 717 -33.37 -9.19 -40.01
N GLY A 718 -33.99 -10.22 -39.42
CA GLY A 718 -34.34 -11.46 -40.13
C GLY A 718 -33.79 -12.73 -39.50
N GLY A 719 -33.25 -13.65 -40.32
CA GLY A 719 -32.73 -14.96 -39.89
C GLY A 719 -31.29 -14.94 -39.38
N SER A 720 -30.73 -16.11 -39.05
CA SER A 720 -29.32 -16.22 -38.65
C SER A 720 -28.36 -15.78 -39.77
N VAL A 721 -27.22 -15.21 -39.39
CA VAL A 721 -26.24 -14.63 -40.34
C VAL A 721 -24.84 -15.19 -40.09
N THR A 722 -24.04 -15.30 -41.16
CA THR A 722 -22.65 -15.82 -41.15
C THR A 722 -21.72 -14.84 -41.86
N GLY A 723 -20.40 -14.96 -41.66
CA GLY A 723 -19.40 -14.12 -42.35
C GLY A 723 -19.25 -12.73 -41.74
N MET A 724 -19.50 -12.62 -40.44
CA MET A 724 -19.34 -11.38 -39.67
C MET A 724 -17.87 -11.22 -39.24
N ASP A 725 -16.97 -11.07 -40.21
CA ASP A 725 -15.54 -11.23 -39.98
C ASP A 725 -14.83 -9.91 -39.61
N TYR A 726 -13.81 -9.98 -38.76
CA TYR A 726 -12.98 -8.85 -38.33
C TYR A 726 -11.49 -9.13 -38.53
N THR A 727 -10.72 -8.08 -38.77
CA THR A 727 -9.25 -8.09 -38.72
C THR A 727 -8.77 -7.40 -37.46
N ALA A 728 -7.93 -8.06 -36.67
CA ALA A 728 -7.28 -7.51 -35.48
C ALA A 728 -5.86 -7.02 -35.82
N ASN A 729 -5.47 -5.88 -35.29
CA ASN A 729 -4.12 -5.32 -35.42
C ASN A 729 -3.60 -5.01 -34.02
N ASP A 730 -2.30 -5.22 -33.79
CA ASP A 730 -1.68 -4.95 -32.49
C ASP A 730 -1.79 -3.47 -32.10
N ALA A 731 -2.15 -3.23 -30.84
CA ALA A 731 -2.05 -1.92 -30.21
C ALA A 731 -0.61 -1.64 -29.78
N VAL A 732 -0.34 -0.39 -29.42
CA VAL A 732 0.97 0.04 -28.93
C VAL A 732 1.10 -0.29 -27.44
N LEU A 733 2.20 -0.93 -27.04
CA LEU A 733 2.50 -1.27 -25.64
C LEU A 733 3.77 -0.56 -25.17
N VAL A 734 3.92 -0.27 -23.87
CA VAL A 734 5.06 0.46 -23.27
C VAL A 734 5.55 -0.17 -21.96
N SER A 735 6.85 -0.15 -21.69
CA SER A 735 7.48 -0.51 -20.40
C SER A 735 8.61 0.45 -20.02
N ILE A 736 9.06 0.43 -18.76
CA ILE A 736 10.25 1.19 -18.30
C ILE A 736 11.20 0.31 -17.47
N GLU A 737 12.49 0.53 -17.60
CA GLU A 737 13.53 -0.09 -16.77
C GLU A 737 14.60 0.94 -16.34
N ALA A 738 15.32 0.67 -15.25
CA ALA A 738 16.57 1.34 -14.93
C ALA A 738 17.70 0.50 -15.52
N VAL A 739 18.22 0.91 -16.67
CA VAL A 739 19.36 0.27 -17.34
C VAL A 739 20.63 0.45 -16.52
N ASP A 740 20.75 1.62 -15.87
CA ASP A 740 21.74 1.90 -14.83
C ASP A 740 21.00 2.50 -13.63
N ALA A 741 21.04 1.80 -12.49
CA ALA A 741 20.29 2.12 -11.28
C ALA A 741 21.09 2.96 -10.27
N GLU A 742 22.32 3.35 -10.58
CA GLU A 742 23.19 4.12 -9.68
C GLU A 742 23.67 5.42 -10.35
N ALA A 743 23.59 6.53 -9.62
CA ALA A 743 24.14 7.82 -9.99
C ALA A 743 24.95 8.39 -8.81
N ALA A 744 25.82 9.35 -9.08
CA ALA A 744 26.57 10.05 -8.03
C ALA A 744 26.79 11.52 -8.42
N GLU A 745 26.75 12.40 -7.42
CA GLU A 745 26.99 13.84 -7.61
C GLU A 745 28.42 14.13 -8.09
N THR A 746 29.39 13.30 -7.71
CA THR A 746 30.78 13.42 -8.16
C THR A 746 31.22 12.23 -8.99
N GLY A 747 32.28 12.43 -9.79
CA GLY A 747 32.83 11.39 -10.66
C GLY A 747 32.09 11.21 -12.00
N GLY A 748 31.01 11.95 -12.23
CA GLY A 748 30.27 11.93 -13.49
C GLY A 748 29.45 10.67 -13.72
N ASN A 749 29.14 9.93 -12.64
CA ASN A 749 28.30 8.73 -12.74
C ASN A 749 26.83 9.14 -12.91
N THR A 750 26.25 8.83 -14.07
CA THR A 750 24.85 9.12 -14.40
C THR A 750 24.02 7.86 -14.34
N GLY A 751 22.78 7.94 -13.85
CA GLY A 751 21.81 6.85 -13.99
C GLY A 751 21.15 6.85 -15.36
N LEU A 752 20.51 5.75 -15.74
CA LEU A 752 19.85 5.61 -17.04
C LEU A 752 18.52 4.86 -16.93
N PHE A 753 17.43 5.54 -17.27
CA PHE A 753 16.14 4.92 -17.51
C PHE A 753 15.94 4.62 -19.00
N ARG A 754 15.21 3.56 -19.33
CA ARG A 754 14.78 3.25 -20.70
C ARG A 754 13.30 2.95 -20.76
N ILE A 755 12.58 3.71 -21.58
CA ILE A 755 11.20 3.41 -21.96
C ILE A 755 11.23 2.59 -23.25
N THR A 756 10.54 1.46 -23.30
CA THR A 756 10.44 0.60 -24.49
C THR A 756 9.00 0.57 -25.01
N ARG A 757 8.83 0.58 -26.34
CA ARG A 757 7.55 0.45 -27.05
C ARG A 757 7.54 -0.79 -27.95
N THR A 758 6.45 -1.56 -27.93
CA THR A 758 6.14 -2.59 -28.93
C THR A 758 4.84 -2.26 -29.69
N GLY A 759 4.60 -2.94 -30.82
CA GLY A 759 3.51 -2.63 -31.74
C GLY A 759 3.90 -1.59 -32.80
N SER A 760 2.94 -0.79 -33.27
CA SER A 760 3.20 0.19 -34.32
C SER A 760 4.16 1.30 -33.88
N THR A 761 5.24 1.51 -34.64
CA THR A 761 6.17 2.63 -34.47
C THR A 761 5.91 3.77 -35.46
N ALA A 762 4.83 3.70 -36.26
CA ALA A 762 4.64 4.59 -37.40
C ALA A 762 4.42 6.08 -37.06
N ALA A 763 4.01 6.39 -35.83
CA ALA A 763 3.80 7.75 -35.34
C ALA A 763 4.53 7.99 -34.01
N ASP A 764 4.71 9.26 -33.66
CA ASP A 764 5.19 9.67 -32.34
C ASP A 764 4.26 9.12 -31.25
N LEU A 765 4.83 8.68 -30.12
CA LEU A 765 4.08 8.26 -28.95
C LEU A 765 4.42 9.17 -27.76
N THR A 766 3.44 9.88 -27.24
CA THR A 766 3.56 10.60 -25.97
C THR A 766 3.27 9.64 -24.82
N VAL A 767 4.26 9.45 -23.93
CA VAL A 767 4.19 8.63 -22.72
C VAL A 767 4.07 9.54 -21.50
N ILE A 768 3.08 9.27 -20.65
CA ILE A 768 2.79 10.03 -19.42
C ILE A 768 3.52 9.37 -18.25
N THR A 769 4.15 10.18 -17.39
CA THR A 769 4.96 9.73 -16.26
C THR A 769 4.71 10.52 -14.99
N ASP A 770 4.81 9.86 -13.83
CA ASP A 770 4.90 10.50 -12.51
C ASP A 770 6.36 10.43 -12.01
N LEU A 771 6.93 11.58 -11.65
CA LEU A 771 8.27 11.67 -11.08
C LEU A 771 8.17 11.61 -9.55
N GLN A 772 8.72 10.54 -8.99
CA GLN A 772 8.74 10.23 -7.57
C GLN A 772 10.18 10.13 -7.06
N GLY A 773 10.34 9.98 -5.75
CA GLY A 773 11.65 9.94 -5.11
C GLY A 773 11.75 10.92 -3.97
N ASP A 774 12.76 10.71 -3.14
CA ASP A 774 13.30 11.65 -2.17
C ASP A 774 14.29 12.63 -2.82
N ALA A 775 14.89 12.27 -3.96
CA ALA A 775 15.61 13.21 -4.81
C ALA A 775 14.63 14.10 -5.60
N THR A 776 14.70 15.40 -5.35
CA THR A 776 13.90 16.48 -5.94
C THR A 776 14.38 16.80 -7.35
N PHE A 777 13.46 16.76 -8.32
CA PHE A 777 13.76 17.11 -9.71
C PHE A 777 14.12 18.59 -9.87
N ASN A 778 15.20 18.87 -10.60
CA ASN A 778 15.88 20.16 -10.78
C ASN A 778 16.60 20.74 -9.55
N THR A 779 16.44 20.18 -8.35
CA THR A 779 17.29 20.50 -7.20
C THR A 779 18.44 19.49 -7.14
N ASP A 780 18.11 18.20 -7.04
CA ASP A 780 19.09 17.14 -6.74
C ASP A 780 19.52 16.41 -8.01
N HIS A 781 18.70 16.48 -9.07
CA HIS A 781 19.04 15.90 -10.37
C HIS A 781 18.36 16.58 -11.56
N THR A 782 18.87 16.31 -12.76
CA THR A 782 18.27 16.66 -14.04
C THR A 782 18.09 15.43 -14.92
N LEU A 783 17.15 15.49 -15.88
CA LEU A 783 16.84 14.41 -16.82
C LEU A 783 17.12 14.85 -18.26
N ALA A 784 17.68 13.96 -19.08
CA ALA A 784 17.97 14.18 -20.49
C ALA A 784 17.48 13.00 -21.36
N PRO A 785 16.49 13.19 -22.27
CA PRO A 785 15.80 14.45 -22.53
C PRO A 785 15.01 14.93 -21.32
N ALA A 786 14.82 16.24 -21.20
CA ALA A 786 13.95 16.79 -20.18
C ALA A 786 12.49 16.39 -20.49
N PRO A 787 11.66 16.15 -19.46
CA PRO A 787 10.23 15.94 -19.67
C PRO A 787 9.58 17.16 -20.32
N ASN A 788 8.53 16.94 -21.13
CA ASN A 788 7.69 18.01 -21.65
C ASN A 788 6.69 18.42 -20.56
N THR A 789 6.74 19.68 -20.14
CA THR A 789 5.78 20.26 -19.18
C THR A 789 4.37 20.23 -19.76
N THR A 790 3.41 19.67 -19.02
CA THR A 790 2.00 19.61 -19.45
C THR A 790 1.07 20.35 -18.48
N ALA A 791 -0.19 20.54 -18.87
CA ALA A 791 -1.23 21.05 -17.98
C ALA A 791 -1.69 20.03 -16.90
N LEU A 792 -1.07 18.84 -16.84
CA LEU A 792 -1.44 17.72 -15.97
C LEU A 792 -0.58 17.66 -14.69
N THR A 793 -0.17 18.80 -14.13
CA THR A 793 0.64 18.88 -12.91
C THR A 793 0.03 18.03 -11.78
N PRO A 794 0.78 17.12 -11.13
CA PRO A 794 2.25 16.99 -11.13
C PRO A 794 2.85 16.01 -12.18
N LEU A 795 2.08 15.53 -13.17
CA LEU A 795 2.55 14.58 -14.17
C LEU A 795 3.34 15.23 -15.30
N GLU A 796 4.37 14.50 -15.73
CA GLU A 796 5.28 14.86 -16.81
C GLU A 796 5.08 13.95 -18.03
N THR A 797 5.61 14.32 -19.19
CA THR A 797 5.53 13.46 -20.38
C THR A 797 6.84 13.35 -21.16
N PHE A 798 7.06 12.21 -21.78
CA PHE A 798 8.17 11.96 -22.72
C PHE A 798 7.63 11.57 -24.09
N THR A 799 8.35 11.90 -25.17
CA THR A 799 7.96 11.56 -26.54
C THR A 799 8.91 10.51 -27.11
N LEU A 800 8.39 9.34 -27.47
CA LEU A 800 9.08 8.37 -28.34
C LEU A 800 8.81 8.77 -29.79
N PRO A 801 9.83 9.17 -30.57
CA PRO A 801 9.63 9.60 -31.96
C PRO A 801 9.11 8.47 -32.87
N ALA A 802 8.48 8.84 -33.98
CA ALA A 802 8.13 7.92 -35.06
C ALA A 802 9.36 7.13 -35.53
N GLY A 803 9.20 5.83 -35.69
CA GLY A 803 10.25 4.86 -36.02
C GLY A 803 11.04 4.33 -34.83
N ALA A 804 10.98 4.97 -33.65
CA ALA A 804 11.72 4.52 -32.47
C ALA A 804 10.92 3.50 -31.64
N SER A 805 11.58 2.43 -31.19
CA SER A 805 11.03 1.45 -30.24
C SER A 805 11.51 1.65 -28.80
N THR A 806 12.46 2.57 -28.56
CA THR A 806 12.97 2.88 -27.22
C THR A 806 13.26 4.37 -27.05
N LEU A 807 13.25 4.84 -25.82
CA LEU A 807 13.74 6.16 -25.39
C LEU A 807 14.57 6.01 -24.13
N ASP A 808 15.82 6.47 -24.19
CA ASP A 808 16.73 6.51 -23.06
C ASP A 808 16.66 7.88 -22.38
N ILE A 809 16.51 7.89 -21.06
CA ILE A 809 16.44 9.09 -20.22
C ILE A 809 17.60 9.02 -19.22
N THR A 810 18.61 9.85 -19.43
CA THR A 810 19.79 9.94 -18.56
C THR A 810 19.47 10.80 -17.35
N LEU A 811 19.78 10.31 -16.15
CA LEU A 811 19.72 11.07 -14.91
C LEU A 811 21.12 11.58 -14.56
N THR A 812 21.25 12.89 -14.38
CA THR A 812 22.48 13.52 -13.90
C THR A 812 22.23 14.14 -12.54
N ALA A 813 22.95 13.67 -11.52
CA ALA A 813 22.90 14.25 -10.18
C ALA A 813 23.50 15.67 -10.20
N ASN A 814 22.87 16.59 -9.48
CA ASN A 814 23.34 17.95 -9.32
C ASN A 814 24.30 17.98 -8.12
N ASN A 815 25.55 18.37 -8.35
CA ASN A 815 26.53 18.43 -7.28
C ASN A 815 26.39 19.72 -6.47
N ASP A 816 26.14 19.60 -5.17
CA ASP A 816 26.19 20.73 -4.24
C ASP A 816 27.06 20.48 -3.00
N SER A 817 27.00 21.39 -2.03
CA SER A 817 27.85 21.37 -0.83
C SER A 817 27.14 20.84 0.42
N THR A 818 25.84 20.57 0.33
CA THR A 818 24.99 20.10 1.41
C THR A 818 25.16 18.58 1.55
N ARG A 819 24.99 18.04 2.77
CA ARG A 819 25.01 16.59 2.99
C ARG A 819 23.61 16.11 3.35
N GLU A 820 23.02 15.34 2.46
CA GLU A 820 21.61 14.92 2.46
C GLU A 820 21.46 13.40 2.65
N GLY A 821 22.52 12.64 2.32
CA GLY A 821 22.56 11.18 2.31
C GLY A 821 22.21 10.60 0.94
N PRO A 822 22.29 9.26 0.72
CA PRO A 822 21.82 8.68 -0.54
C PRO A 822 20.32 8.89 -0.72
N GLU A 823 19.93 9.30 -1.91
CA GLU A 823 18.55 9.60 -2.30
C GLU A 823 18.16 8.78 -3.53
N ALA A 824 16.88 8.66 -3.83
CA ALA A 824 16.35 7.91 -4.95
C ALA A 824 15.50 8.81 -5.84
N ALA A 825 15.72 8.72 -7.15
CA ALA A 825 14.86 9.26 -8.19
C ALA A 825 14.10 8.11 -8.86
N ARG A 826 12.80 8.26 -9.06
CA ARG A 826 11.92 7.20 -9.54
C ARG A 826 10.96 7.70 -10.60
N ILE A 827 10.91 7.04 -11.77
CA ILE A 827 9.94 7.32 -12.83
C ILE A 827 8.87 6.24 -12.84
N VAL A 828 7.60 6.64 -12.82
CA VAL A 828 6.44 5.74 -12.92
C VAL A 828 5.68 6.02 -14.20
N LEU A 829 5.41 4.99 -15.00
CA LEU A 829 4.58 5.10 -16.20
C LEU A 829 3.10 5.21 -15.81
N MET A 830 2.40 6.12 -16.48
CA MET A 830 0.95 6.30 -16.35
C MET A 830 0.24 5.74 -17.60
N PRO A 831 -0.91 5.07 -17.46
CA PRO A 831 -1.66 4.52 -18.58
C PRO A 831 -2.25 5.61 -19.47
N SER A 832 -2.51 5.26 -20.74
CA SER A 832 -3.07 6.17 -21.75
C SER A 832 -4.09 5.45 -22.64
N ASN A 833 -4.79 6.21 -23.48
CA ASN A 833 -5.55 5.65 -24.60
C ASN A 833 -4.68 5.35 -25.82
N SER A 834 -3.48 5.91 -25.87
CA SER A 834 -2.55 5.75 -27.00
C SER A 834 -1.65 4.52 -26.86
N TYR A 835 -1.54 3.97 -25.65
CA TYR A 835 -0.75 2.78 -25.35
C TYR A 835 -1.26 2.08 -24.09
N SER A 836 -0.96 0.79 -23.97
CA SER A 836 -1.05 0.05 -22.71
C SER A 836 0.35 -0.10 -22.09
N ILE A 837 0.46 -0.09 -20.77
CA ILE A 837 1.72 -0.44 -20.09
C ILE A 837 1.77 -1.96 -19.99
N THR A 838 2.87 -2.58 -20.41
CA THR A 838 3.09 -4.03 -20.30
C THR A 838 4.51 -4.30 -19.84
N GLY A 839 4.69 -4.88 -18.65
CA GLY A 839 6.00 -5.11 -18.02
C GLY A 839 6.23 -4.17 -16.83
N ALA A 840 7.50 -3.80 -16.56
CA ALA A 840 7.80 -2.89 -15.45
C ALA A 840 7.18 -1.50 -15.69
N ALA A 841 6.39 -1.05 -14.72
CA ALA A 841 5.68 0.24 -14.76
C ALA A 841 6.40 1.35 -13.99
N ALA A 842 7.54 1.04 -13.37
CA ALA A 842 8.36 2.03 -12.69
C ALA A 842 9.82 1.58 -12.65
N ALA A 843 10.71 2.56 -12.56
CA ALA A 843 12.15 2.35 -12.46
C ALA A 843 12.75 3.35 -11.45
N THR A 844 13.77 2.93 -10.71
CA THR A 844 14.42 3.74 -9.67
C THR A 844 15.93 3.80 -9.92
N VAL A 845 16.51 4.98 -9.73
CA VAL A 845 17.95 5.25 -9.71
C VAL A 845 18.29 5.84 -8.34
N VAL A 846 19.33 5.32 -7.68
CA VAL A 846 19.83 5.85 -6.40
C VAL A 846 20.99 6.81 -6.67
N ILE A 847 20.88 8.04 -6.18
CA ILE A 847 21.89 9.08 -6.18
C ILE A 847 22.71 8.96 -4.89
N GLN A 848 24.01 8.75 -5.03
CA GLN A 848 24.95 8.80 -3.91
C GLN A 848 25.40 10.25 -3.68
N ASP A 849 25.00 10.82 -2.54
CA ASP A 849 25.47 12.12 -2.04
C ASP A 849 26.95 12.08 -1.68
N THR A 850 27.69 13.10 -2.12
CA THR A 850 29.12 13.26 -1.91
C THR A 850 29.54 14.60 -1.30
N GLY A 851 28.61 15.32 -0.66
CA GLY A 851 28.84 16.56 0.07
C GLY A 851 30.13 16.54 0.92
N THR A 852 31.02 17.52 0.67
CA THR A 852 32.42 17.48 1.11
C THR A 852 32.69 18.31 2.37
N ASN A 853 32.72 17.67 3.53
CA ASN A 853 33.60 18.06 4.64
C ASN A 853 34.25 16.83 5.29
N SER A 854 35.33 16.41 4.62
CA SER A 854 36.50 15.65 5.09
C SER A 854 36.35 14.76 6.34
N VAL A 855 35.88 13.53 6.13
CA VAL A 855 36.47 12.39 6.84
C VAL A 855 36.61 11.20 5.89
N PRO A 856 37.74 11.08 5.15
CA PRO A 856 37.87 10.06 4.12
C PRO A 856 38.13 8.66 4.70
N ASN A 857 38.33 8.54 6.02
CA ASN A 857 38.54 7.28 6.72
C ASN A 857 37.26 6.80 7.41
N ARG A 858 36.90 5.53 7.21
CA ARG A 858 35.90 4.79 8.01
C ARG A 858 36.59 3.69 8.81
N VAL A 859 36.27 3.51 10.08
CA VAL A 859 36.97 2.56 10.97
C VAL A 859 36.01 1.51 11.53
N SER A 860 36.29 0.23 11.27
CA SER A 860 35.58 -0.92 11.85
C SER A 860 36.53 -1.74 12.73
N VAL A 861 35.96 -2.63 13.54
CA VAL A 861 36.72 -3.57 14.36
C VAL A 861 36.17 -4.99 14.23
N ALA A 862 37.04 -5.98 14.20
CA ALA A 862 36.70 -7.40 14.30
C ALA A 862 37.59 -8.08 15.34
N ALA A 863 37.11 -9.17 15.94
CA ALA A 863 37.98 -10.11 16.67
C ALA A 863 38.59 -11.05 15.63
N VAL A 864 39.91 -11.05 15.50
CA VAL A 864 40.64 -11.99 14.63
C VAL A 864 41.12 -13.21 15.40
N ASP A 865 41.22 -13.08 16.73
CA ASP A 865 41.29 -14.18 17.68
C ASP A 865 40.38 -13.84 18.86
N GLU A 866 39.29 -14.59 19.03
CA GLU A 866 38.23 -14.27 19.99
C GLU A 866 38.41 -14.97 21.34
N ASP A 867 39.39 -15.87 21.49
CA ASP A 867 39.60 -16.64 22.69
C ASP A 867 40.99 -16.34 23.28
N ALA A 868 41.02 -16.03 24.58
CA ALA A 868 42.23 -15.77 25.36
C ALA A 868 42.20 -16.64 26.62
N HIS A 869 43.37 -16.95 27.18
CA HIS A 869 43.49 -17.81 28.35
C HIS A 869 44.61 -17.32 29.27
N GLU A 870 44.36 -17.30 30.58
CA GLU A 870 45.37 -16.94 31.59
C GLU A 870 46.67 -17.74 31.52
N THR A 871 46.60 -18.99 31.02
CA THR A 871 47.77 -19.85 30.78
C THR A 871 48.73 -19.33 29.70
N GLY A 872 48.41 -18.22 29.04
CA GLY A 872 49.32 -17.46 28.18
C GLY A 872 48.86 -17.28 26.73
N GLU A 873 47.62 -17.64 26.40
CA GLU A 873 47.02 -17.39 25.08
C GLU A 873 46.33 -16.02 25.06
N ALA A 874 46.63 -15.21 24.04
CA ALA A 874 46.13 -13.85 23.95
C ALA A 874 45.08 -13.72 22.85
N GLY A 875 43.98 -13.03 23.14
CA GLY A 875 42.99 -12.67 22.13
C GLY A 875 43.44 -11.44 21.33
N VAL A 876 42.89 -11.25 20.13
CA VAL A 876 43.33 -10.20 19.22
C VAL A 876 42.15 -9.54 18.51
N PHE A 877 42.04 -8.23 18.66
CA PHE A 877 41.20 -7.39 17.81
C PHE A 877 42.01 -6.86 16.62
N GLU A 878 41.35 -6.69 15.48
CA GLU A 878 41.88 -5.94 14.33
C GLU A 878 40.97 -4.73 14.06
N ILE A 879 41.56 -3.54 14.16
CA ILE A 879 40.91 -2.28 13.80
C ILE A 879 41.33 -1.95 12.38
N ARG A 880 40.36 -1.82 11.46
CA ARG A 880 40.58 -1.53 10.04
C ARG A 880 40.08 -0.15 9.68
N ARG A 881 40.83 0.56 8.82
CA ARG A 881 40.34 1.75 8.11
C ARG A 881 40.05 1.46 6.65
N THR A 882 38.98 2.07 6.14
CA THR A 882 38.66 2.19 4.73
C THR A 882 38.74 3.66 4.35
N GLY A 883 39.81 4.03 3.64
CA GLY A 883 40.14 5.43 3.34
C GLY A 883 41.62 5.63 2.98
N PRO A 884 42.08 6.88 2.77
CA PRO A 884 43.47 7.21 2.50
C PRO A 884 44.42 6.70 3.59
N VAL A 885 45.51 6.06 3.16
CA VAL A 885 46.51 5.48 4.06
C VAL A 885 47.76 6.34 4.24
N ASP A 886 47.84 7.49 3.57
CA ASP A 886 49.00 8.37 3.50
C ASP A 886 49.39 9.02 4.84
N ALA A 887 48.43 9.25 5.74
CA ALA A 887 48.66 9.71 7.11
C ALA A 887 48.35 8.61 8.15
N SER A 888 48.96 8.70 9.34
CA SER A 888 48.55 7.87 10.49
C SER A 888 47.19 8.31 11.02
N LEU A 889 46.39 7.36 11.51
CA LEU A 889 45.05 7.61 12.06
C LEU A 889 44.97 7.18 13.53
N ASN A 890 44.61 8.09 14.43
CA ASN A 890 44.37 7.78 15.84
C ASN A 890 42.91 7.40 16.05
N VAL A 891 42.65 6.15 16.45
CA VAL A 891 41.32 5.58 16.68
C VAL A 891 41.03 5.53 18.18
N SER A 892 40.06 6.33 18.62
CA SER A 892 39.53 6.26 19.98
C SER A 892 38.71 4.99 20.17
N ILE A 893 38.99 4.24 21.24
CA ILE A 893 38.25 3.03 21.62
C ILE A 893 37.73 3.11 23.06
N THR A 894 36.68 2.34 23.34
CA THR A 894 36.20 2.03 24.69
C THR A 894 36.24 0.52 24.94
N LEU A 895 36.52 0.12 26.17
CA LEU A 895 36.60 -1.27 26.61
C LEU A 895 35.62 -1.50 27.76
N ASP A 896 34.75 -2.49 27.62
CA ASP A 896 33.79 -2.95 28.62
C ASP A 896 33.51 -4.46 28.47
N GLY A 897 32.61 -5.05 29.26
CA GLY A 897 32.17 -6.44 29.08
C GLY A 897 30.99 -6.57 28.10
N ALA A 898 30.83 -7.75 27.49
CA ALA A 898 29.67 -8.02 26.64
C ALA A 898 28.37 -8.09 27.48
N PRO A 899 27.20 -7.69 26.92
CA PRO A 899 25.93 -7.78 27.63
C PRO A 899 25.66 -9.19 28.16
N ASN A 900 25.22 -9.29 29.43
CA ASN A 900 24.92 -10.56 30.12
C ASN A 900 26.13 -11.50 30.32
N THR A 901 27.36 -10.98 30.36
CA THR A 901 28.58 -11.75 30.67
C THR A 901 29.37 -11.08 31.81
N ALA A 902 30.30 -11.82 32.45
CA ALA A 902 31.28 -11.24 33.36
C ALA A 902 32.28 -10.38 32.56
N ALA A 903 32.63 -9.21 33.10
CA ALA A 903 33.39 -8.18 32.38
C ALA A 903 34.82 -8.12 32.91
N ALA A 904 35.79 -8.40 32.04
CA ALA A 904 37.19 -8.24 32.38
C ALA A 904 37.59 -6.75 32.37
N ALA A 905 38.27 -6.32 33.42
CA ALA A 905 38.70 -4.96 33.70
C ALA A 905 40.11 -4.67 33.14
N ASN A 906 40.21 -3.59 32.37
CA ASN A 906 41.46 -3.14 31.73
C ASN A 906 42.55 -2.82 32.76
N GLY A 907 43.66 -3.56 32.72
CA GLY A 907 44.79 -3.41 33.64
C GLY A 907 44.64 -4.14 34.98
N GLN A 908 43.59 -4.95 35.17
CA GLN A 908 43.47 -5.90 36.28
C GLN A 908 43.52 -7.34 35.73
N ASP A 909 42.63 -7.66 34.79
CA ASP A 909 42.42 -9.05 34.34
C ASP A 909 43.16 -9.30 33.00
N TYR A 910 43.54 -8.22 32.31
CA TYR A 910 44.45 -8.24 31.16
C TYR A 910 45.35 -6.99 31.16
N GLN A 911 46.48 -7.08 30.45
CA GLN A 911 47.43 -5.96 30.33
C GLN A 911 46.74 -4.69 29.82
N THR A 912 47.16 -3.53 30.35
CA THR A 912 46.52 -2.25 30.02
C THR A 912 46.57 -1.93 28.53
N ILE A 913 45.40 -1.87 27.89
CA ILE A 913 45.21 -1.36 26.53
C ILE A 913 44.94 0.15 26.60
N SER A 914 45.75 0.92 25.88
CA SER A 914 45.66 2.39 25.83
C SER A 914 44.72 2.86 24.71
N SER A 915 44.04 3.99 24.92
CA SER A 915 43.21 4.69 23.93
C SER A 915 43.74 6.13 23.76
N PRO A 916 43.96 6.64 22.54
CA PRO A 916 43.61 6.05 21.24
C PRO A 916 44.64 5.01 20.73
N VAL A 917 44.20 4.13 19.83
CA VAL A 917 45.03 3.18 19.07
C VAL A 917 45.41 3.78 17.72
N THR A 918 46.69 3.78 17.36
CA THR A 918 47.16 4.41 16.10
C THR A 918 47.29 3.37 14.98
N ILE A 919 46.62 3.60 13.85
CA ILE A 919 46.92 2.95 12.56
C ILE A 919 48.05 3.77 11.88
N PRO A 920 49.24 3.21 11.65
CA PRO A 920 50.37 3.94 11.06
C PRO A 920 50.10 4.43 9.62
N ALA A 921 50.84 5.45 9.18
CA ALA A 921 50.86 5.84 7.77
C ALA A 921 51.37 4.66 6.92
N GLY A 922 50.71 4.42 5.77
CA GLY A 922 50.93 3.29 4.88
C GLY A 922 50.07 2.06 5.19
N GLU A 923 49.50 1.95 6.40
CA GLU A 923 48.78 0.76 6.87
C GLU A 923 47.26 0.95 6.83
N SER A 924 46.49 -0.08 6.50
CA SER A 924 45.02 -0.05 6.51
C SER A 924 44.42 -0.69 7.76
N ALA A 925 45.24 -1.25 8.65
CA ALA A 925 44.78 -1.92 9.87
C ALA A 925 45.82 -1.86 10.99
N VAL A 926 45.38 -2.10 12.22
CA VAL A 926 46.24 -2.31 13.40
C VAL A 926 45.63 -3.37 14.30
N GLN A 927 46.46 -4.21 14.91
CA GLN A 927 46.01 -5.22 15.86
C GLN A 927 46.12 -4.70 17.30
N VAL A 928 45.14 -5.05 18.12
CA VAL A 928 45.10 -4.77 19.56
C VAL A 928 45.02 -6.11 20.29
N THR A 929 46.07 -6.46 21.01
CA THR A 929 46.19 -7.74 21.71
C THR A 929 45.67 -7.63 23.15
N VAL A 930 44.78 -8.55 23.52
CA VAL A 930 44.31 -8.76 24.89
C VAL A 930 45.17 -9.85 25.51
N VAL A 931 46.12 -9.47 26.36
CA VAL A 931 46.99 -10.43 27.08
C VAL A 931 46.46 -10.60 28.50
N PRO A 932 45.81 -11.74 28.83
CA PRO A 932 45.32 -12.00 30.18
C PRO A 932 46.45 -11.93 31.20
N LEU A 933 46.14 -11.47 32.41
CA LEU A 933 47.04 -11.47 33.54
C LEU A 933 46.74 -12.70 34.39
N GLN A 934 47.67 -13.65 34.43
CA GLN A 934 47.55 -14.81 35.31
C GLN A 934 47.49 -14.34 36.77
N ASP A 935 46.44 -14.73 37.48
CA ASP A 935 46.39 -14.57 38.93
C ASP A 935 46.01 -15.85 39.70
N THR A 936 45.30 -15.71 40.82
CA THR A 936 44.90 -16.83 41.71
C THR A 936 43.41 -16.74 42.11
N LEU A 937 42.66 -15.83 41.49
CA LEU A 937 41.28 -15.54 41.79
C LEU A 937 40.40 -16.37 40.84
N ILE A 938 39.34 -16.96 41.40
CA ILE A 938 38.37 -17.72 40.61
C ILE A 938 37.29 -16.76 40.15
N GLU A 939 37.33 -16.39 38.87
CA GLU A 939 36.48 -15.38 38.24
C GLU A 939 35.52 -16.00 37.22
N GLY A 940 35.90 -17.16 36.68
CA GLY A 940 35.20 -17.83 35.60
C GLY A 940 35.45 -17.16 34.24
N GLN A 941 34.68 -17.52 33.21
CA GLN A 941 34.89 -16.95 31.88
C GLN A 941 34.42 -15.49 31.83
N GLU A 942 35.33 -14.59 31.49
CA GLU A 942 35.07 -13.16 31.35
C GLU A 942 35.14 -12.71 29.89
N THR A 943 34.73 -11.47 29.61
CA THR A 943 34.80 -10.90 28.27
C THR A 943 35.34 -9.49 28.25
N VAL A 944 36.04 -9.19 27.15
CA VAL A 944 36.46 -7.84 26.74
C VAL A 944 35.74 -7.50 25.45
N ARG A 945 34.95 -6.43 25.45
CA ARG A 945 34.33 -5.84 24.27
C ARG A 945 35.05 -4.54 23.93
N LEU A 946 35.64 -4.50 22.75
CA LEU A 946 36.23 -3.28 22.19
C LEU A 946 35.21 -2.61 21.27
N THR A 947 34.87 -1.35 21.56
CA THR A 947 34.00 -0.52 20.73
C THR A 947 34.79 0.66 20.16
N VAL A 948 34.70 0.88 18.85
CA VAL A 948 35.29 2.05 18.19
C VAL A 948 34.42 3.27 18.51
N ALA A 949 35.00 4.26 19.17
CA ALA A 949 34.32 5.51 19.49
C ALA A 949 34.33 6.45 18.29
N SER A 950 33.27 7.26 18.14
CA SER A 950 33.19 8.30 17.11
C SER A 950 34.26 9.37 17.29
N ASN A 951 34.82 9.86 16.19
CA ASN A 951 35.85 10.90 16.20
C ASN A 951 35.72 11.76 14.94
N SER A 952 36.03 13.05 15.02
CA SER A 952 36.00 13.94 13.85
C SER A 952 37.04 13.57 12.77
N ALA A 953 38.02 12.71 13.08
CA ALA A 953 39.05 12.25 12.15
C ALA A 953 38.70 10.95 11.39
N TYR A 954 37.65 10.21 11.78
CA TYR A 954 37.14 9.03 11.05
C TYR A 954 35.65 8.76 11.30
N GLY A 955 34.93 8.29 10.28
CA GLY A 955 33.59 7.72 10.46
C GLY A 955 33.67 6.34 11.12
N VAL A 956 32.69 5.96 11.95
CA VAL A 956 32.61 4.60 12.51
C VAL A 956 31.98 3.67 11.47
N GLY A 957 32.66 2.59 11.12
CA GLY A 957 32.21 1.55 10.20
C GLY A 957 31.50 0.40 10.90
N THR A 958 30.95 -0.52 10.11
CA THR A 958 30.24 -1.71 10.61
C THR A 958 31.10 -2.96 10.35
N PRO A 959 31.30 -3.87 11.33
CA PRO A 959 30.91 -3.74 12.74
C PRO A 959 31.76 -2.72 13.52
N ASN A 960 31.14 -2.05 14.49
CA ASN A 960 31.78 -1.02 15.33
C ASN A 960 32.22 -1.55 16.72
N SER A 961 31.93 -2.81 17.02
CA SER A 961 32.39 -3.49 18.24
C SER A 961 32.68 -4.96 17.98
N ALA A 962 33.59 -5.54 18.77
CA ALA A 962 33.96 -6.94 18.74
C ALA A 962 34.24 -7.44 20.16
N ILE A 963 34.18 -8.76 20.39
CA ILE A 963 34.31 -9.38 21.71
C ILE A 963 35.45 -10.42 21.69
N VAL A 964 36.27 -10.41 22.74
CA VAL A 964 37.24 -11.45 23.11
C VAL A 964 36.81 -12.06 24.45
N ARG A 965 36.94 -13.37 24.61
CA ARG A 965 36.64 -14.12 25.84
C ARG A 965 37.94 -14.46 26.55
N ILE A 966 37.99 -14.30 27.87
CA ILE A 966 39.13 -14.70 28.69
C ILE A 966 38.71 -15.94 29.51
N ALA A 967 39.45 -17.03 29.33
CA ALA A 967 39.30 -18.25 30.10
C ALA A 967 40.24 -18.25 31.32
N ASP A 968 39.61 -18.27 32.49
CA ASP A 968 40.22 -18.48 33.80
C ASP A 968 40.74 -19.93 33.92
N ASP A 969 41.96 -20.10 34.44
CA ASP A 969 42.62 -21.40 34.64
C ASP A 969 42.58 -21.89 36.10
N ASP A 970 42.07 -21.07 37.02
CA ASP A 970 41.93 -21.40 38.43
C ASP A 970 40.68 -22.26 38.71
N ILE A 971 40.88 -23.33 39.49
CA ILE A 971 39.82 -24.26 39.88
C ILE A 971 39.57 -24.24 41.39
N PRO A 972 38.30 -24.27 41.85
CA PRO A 972 37.99 -24.29 43.27
C PRO A 972 38.50 -25.56 43.94
N THR A 973 39.39 -25.40 44.94
CA THR A 973 39.86 -26.51 45.77
C THR A 973 38.91 -26.72 46.95
N VAL A 974 38.12 -27.80 46.92
CA VAL A 974 37.29 -28.21 48.07
C VAL A 974 38.13 -29.10 49.00
N THR A 975 38.41 -28.60 50.20
CA THR A 975 39.11 -29.39 51.24
C THR A 975 38.10 -29.93 52.25
N LEU A 976 37.80 -31.22 52.21
CA LEU A 976 36.99 -31.90 53.22
C LEU A 976 37.88 -32.23 54.44
N THR A 977 37.68 -31.49 55.53
CA THR A 977 38.29 -31.83 56.83
C THR A 977 37.23 -32.48 57.71
N ALA A 978 37.39 -33.77 58.02
CA ALA A 978 36.53 -34.42 59.00
C ALA A 978 36.79 -33.83 60.39
N THR A 979 35.80 -33.16 60.98
CA THR A 979 35.91 -32.57 62.33
C THR A 979 35.87 -33.60 63.45
N ASP A 980 35.60 -34.87 63.13
CA ASP A 980 35.68 -36.01 64.05
C ASP A 980 36.17 -37.26 63.31
N ALA A 981 37.21 -37.91 63.81
CA ALA A 981 37.79 -39.14 63.25
C ALA A 981 37.12 -40.42 63.80
N ALA A 982 36.07 -40.31 64.65
CA ALA A 982 35.38 -41.44 65.25
C ALA A 982 33.85 -41.33 65.12
N ALA A 983 33.26 -42.12 64.23
CA ALA A 983 31.81 -42.27 64.18
C ALA A 983 31.32 -43.14 65.37
N SER A 984 30.41 -42.61 66.20
CA SER A 984 29.65 -43.40 67.17
C SER A 984 28.15 -43.37 66.85
N VAL A 985 27.49 -44.51 67.09
CA VAL A 985 26.17 -44.83 66.58
C VAL A 985 25.08 -44.18 67.43
N GLY A 986 24.36 -43.21 66.87
CA GLY A 986 23.07 -42.79 67.42
C GLY A 986 22.68 -41.36 67.07
N GLY A 987 21.84 -41.19 66.06
CA GLY A 987 21.09 -39.95 65.86
C GLY A 987 20.94 -39.56 64.40
N ARG A 988 19.73 -39.78 63.87
CA ARG A 988 19.27 -39.30 62.57
C ARG A 988 19.27 -37.77 62.55
N VAL A 989 19.93 -37.17 61.57
CA VAL A 989 19.69 -35.76 61.17
C VAL A 989 19.46 -35.73 59.66
N THR A 990 18.28 -35.25 59.29
CA THR A 990 17.86 -34.93 57.93
C THR A 990 18.40 -33.55 57.57
N VAL A 991 18.98 -33.38 56.38
CA VAL A 991 19.32 -32.06 55.83
C VAL A 991 18.31 -31.75 54.73
N GLY A 992 17.66 -30.59 54.87
CA GLY A 992 16.73 -30.03 53.88
C GLY A 992 17.43 -29.11 52.88
#